data_AF-A0AAE6STI8-F1
#
_entry.id   AF-A0AAE6STI8-F1
#
_cell.length_a   1.000
_cell.length_b   1.000
_cell.length_c   1.000
_cell.angle_alpha   90.00
_cell.angle_beta   90.00
_cell.angle_gamma   90.00
#
_symmetry.space_group_name_H-M   'P 1'
#
loop_
_entity.id
_entity.type
_entity.pdbx_description
1 polymer ?
#
loop_
_entity_poly.entity_id
_entity_poly.type
_entity_poly.pdbx_seq_one_letter_code
_entity_poly.pdbx_strand_id
1 'polypeptide(L)'
;MAGCLFAVIWLSLLFHCLYMHQYAEKSQQIEFKAQIVSLVSQNSDWISFDVRVMAKPYQDAFLETLSLNNVQRYYRLTWQKPDKIVVGQIWQFSAKVKGISSIQNQGGFNQQKYFISKHIVAKGRVKQAELLSHSGSMRQQIMETLSPLLAHFSQGDILQALIFGDKSALTSERWQQLRQTGAGHLVAISGLHLAVVFGLFYGILIGVSRYAFSWQHLAKIQLAMVFAAAFTLGYGYLSGFAIATQRALLMLFLLMIFSFIKQFSHHWDRLVYALFFVLLVDPFASLGAGLWLSFGALVIILLSVKPDSVDQRSSLSTALVNPDIEVSKFTLRDKCIQKAIQLKDKILHGLIILWSIQWRLALLLGVLQGILFGGIAPHSIWLNMLLVPWFSLVVIPLTMLSFFIWLLALCILWLLAIDIVSLQSLSVMIFQWANFSLEPFAWLLQLSDRLPLKQLVLTEQELAAGVFFVFALILLMLRGYVPSQRKWSYRVIVSVLMLPVIMNKLVTHEILLSPASSLGSTPWQLHAIDVAQGMAVVLQQGQHGVIYDTGAAYGEFSYAQRAILPFLASKGIRYIDYIVVSHDDNDHAGGLNVLVEQFPQATLIADFSMSVSALTDSSHGVKTCDGELFWRGVQLSFIPNLLSANSNDNNRSCVVKLFDGQSTVLLTGDIEAPREQVLLAVNADIQADILFVPHHGSRTSSTQAFIDSVNPQLAIFTAGFSNQYGFPKPDIVARYQQQGSKILQTGHVGQISINFTDEGYKVTTYRQQIAPFWYNRLFRFGESLKAE
;
A
#
# COMPACT_ATOMS: atom_id res chain seq x y z
N MET A 1 -26.60 -19.91 11.06
CA MET A 1 -27.06 -18.89 12.03
C MET A 1 -26.10 -18.71 13.20
N ALA A 2 -25.81 -19.72 14.02
CA ALA A 2 -24.93 -19.59 15.20
C ALA A 2 -23.56 -18.98 14.89
N GLY A 3 -22.89 -19.41 13.82
CA GLY A 3 -21.61 -18.82 13.39
C GLY A 3 -21.70 -17.36 12.93
N CYS A 4 -22.80 -16.97 12.27
CA CYS A 4 -23.03 -15.57 11.89
C CYS A 4 -23.28 -14.70 13.11
N LEU A 5 -24.08 -15.19 14.07
CA LEU A 5 -24.33 -14.49 15.33
C LEU A 5 -23.03 -14.31 16.12
N PHE A 6 -22.23 -15.37 16.24
CA PHE A 6 -20.92 -15.33 16.86
C PHE A 6 -20.00 -14.32 16.16
N ALA A 7 -19.94 -14.32 14.83
CA ALA A 7 -19.14 -13.37 14.07
C ALA A 7 -19.58 -11.91 14.29
N VAL A 8 -20.89 -11.64 14.31
CA VAL A 8 -21.42 -10.30 14.61
C VAL A 8 -21.05 -9.88 16.03
N ILE A 9 -21.29 -10.74 17.04
CA ILE A 9 -20.95 -10.45 18.44
C ILE A 9 -19.43 -10.20 18.58
N TRP A 10 -18.61 -11.06 17.99
CA TRP A 10 -17.15 -10.96 18.04
C TRP A 10 -16.64 -9.66 17.40
N LEU A 11 -17.12 -9.34 16.19
CA LEU A 11 -16.77 -8.11 15.49
C LEU A 11 -17.24 -6.87 16.26
N SER A 12 -18.45 -6.89 16.81
CA SER A 12 -18.99 -5.80 17.61
C SER A 12 -18.18 -5.57 18.90
N LEU A 13 -17.81 -6.64 19.61
CA LEU A 13 -16.97 -6.55 20.81
C LEU A 13 -15.58 -5.98 20.51
N LEU A 14 -14.93 -6.50 19.47
CA LEU A 14 -13.59 -6.07 19.09
C LEU A 14 -13.60 -4.64 18.53
N PHE A 15 -14.63 -4.28 17.77
CA PHE A 15 -14.85 -2.91 17.34
C PHE A 15 -15.08 -1.96 18.52
N HIS A 16 -15.91 -2.35 19.50
CA HIS A 16 -16.14 -1.57 20.70
C HIS A 16 -14.85 -1.33 21.50
N CYS A 17 -14.00 -2.35 21.64
CA CYS A 17 -12.70 -2.21 22.30
C CYS A 17 -11.78 -1.18 21.61
N LEU A 18 -11.78 -1.13 20.26
CA LEU A 18 -11.04 -0.10 19.53
C LEU A 18 -11.69 1.29 19.62
N TYR A 19 -13.02 1.36 19.60
CA TYR A 19 -13.77 2.61 19.57
C TYR A 19 -13.69 3.38 20.89
N MET A 20 -13.77 2.69 22.04
CA MET A 20 -13.76 3.31 23.38
C MET A 20 -12.49 4.11 23.70
N HIS A 21 -11.45 4.00 22.87
CA HIS A 21 -10.16 4.68 23.04
C HIS A 21 -9.87 5.70 21.92
N GLN A 22 -10.90 6.22 21.24
CA GLN A 22 -10.71 7.30 20.27
C GLN A 22 -10.23 8.59 20.97
N TYR A 23 -9.03 9.04 20.59
CA TYR A 23 -8.52 10.35 20.97
C TYR A 23 -9.28 11.45 20.24
N ALA A 24 -9.49 12.57 20.94
CA ALA A 24 -10.15 13.76 20.41
C ALA A 24 -9.48 14.28 19.12
N GLU A 25 -10.24 15.05 18.35
CA GLU A 25 -9.76 15.76 17.14
C GLU A 25 -8.53 16.62 17.45
N LYS A 26 -8.61 17.35 18.57
CA LYS A 26 -7.52 18.16 19.08
C LYS A 26 -6.48 17.26 19.71
N SER A 27 -5.25 17.43 19.25
CA SER A 27 -4.10 16.77 19.84
C SER A 27 -3.96 17.09 21.32
N GLN A 28 -3.88 16.07 22.16
CA GLN A 28 -3.73 16.18 23.60
C GLN A 28 -2.32 15.72 24.00
N GLN A 29 -1.71 16.41 24.96
CA GLN A 29 -0.46 15.93 25.57
C GLN A 29 -0.82 14.90 26.63
N ILE A 30 -0.30 13.69 26.48
CA ILE A 30 -0.54 12.57 27.38
C ILE A 30 0.78 11.92 27.76
N GLU A 31 0.80 11.34 28.95
CA GLU A 31 1.91 10.55 29.44
C GLU A 31 1.54 9.08 29.52
N PHE A 32 2.38 8.22 28.96
CA PHE A 32 2.13 6.79 28.95
C PHE A 32 3.41 5.99 28.85
N LYS A 33 3.38 4.79 29.45
CA LYS A 33 4.43 3.79 29.32
C LYS A 33 4.20 2.98 28.06
N ALA A 34 5.21 2.81 27.22
CA ALA A 34 5.09 1.99 26.03
C ALA A 34 6.38 1.29 25.64
N GLN A 35 6.23 0.17 24.95
CA GLN A 35 7.33 -0.57 24.35
C GLN A 35 7.46 -0.25 22.87
N ILE A 36 8.67 0.01 22.38
CA ILE A 36 8.93 0.19 20.95
C ILE A 36 8.80 -1.17 20.26
N VAL A 37 7.92 -1.28 19.25
CA VAL A 37 7.64 -2.54 18.55
C VAL A 37 8.22 -2.57 17.14
N SER A 38 8.24 -1.42 16.44
CA SER A 38 8.87 -1.36 15.12
C SER A 38 9.42 0.03 14.83
N LEU A 39 10.52 0.09 14.08
CA LEU A 39 10.99 1.32 13.45
C LEU A 39 10.42 1.38 12.04
N VAL A 40 9.77 2.50 11.70
CA VAL A 40 8.99 2.64 10.47
C VAL A 40 9.81 3.36 9.40
N SER A 41 10.37 4.50 9.75
CA SER A 41 11.18 5.32 8.86
C SER A 41 12.03 6.28 9.69
N GLN A 42 13.22 6.59 9.18
CA GLN A 42 14.13 7.53 9.81
C GLN A 42 14.70 8.44 8.71
N ASN A 43 14.81 9.72 9.00
CA ASN A 43 15.63 10.65 8.23
C ASN A 43 16.61 11.38 9.18
N SER A 44 17.32 12.39 8.68
CA SER A 44 18.26 13.19 9.46
C SER A 44 17.64 13.92 10.66
N ASP A 45 16.34 14.21 10.59
CA ASP A 45 15.68 15.10 11.56
C ASP A 45 14.72 14.38 12.51
N TRP A 46 14.13 13.26 12.07
CA TRP A 46 13.12 12.54 12.84
C TRP A 46 13.13 11.04 12.58
N ILE A 47 12.60 10.30 13.56
CA ILE A 47 12.29 8.89 13.45
C ILE A 47 10.80 8.65 13.71
N SER A 48 10.19 7.78 12.90
CA SER A 48 8.83 7.29 13.08
C SER A 48 8.88 5.84 13.51
N PHE A 49 8.11 5.51 14.53
CA PHE A 49 8.11 4.18 15.12
C PHE A 49 6.74 3.86 15.71
N ASP A 50 6.44 2.56 15.80
CA ASP A 50 5.23 2.07 16.45
C ASP A 50 5.55 1.64 17.87
N VAL A 51 4.70 2.06 18.81
CA VAL A 51 4.80 1.67 20.21
C VAL A 51 3.56 0.91 20.64
N ARG A 52 3.74 -0.13 21.45
CA ARG A 52 2.67 -0.82 22.15
C ARG A 52 2.51 -0.17 23.53
N VAL A 53 1.36 0.44 23.76
CA VAL A 53 1.04 1.08 25.03
C VAL A 53 0.82 0.01 26.09
N MET A 54 1.51 0.15 27.21
CA MET A 54 1.35 -0.71 28.37
C MET A 54 0.27 -0.06 29.26
N ALA A 55 -0.86 -0.74 29.44
CA ALA A 55 -1.94 -0.21 30.27
C ALA A 55 -1.48 0.00 31.72
N LYS A 56 -1.97 1.07 32.37
CA LYS A 56 -1.94 1.14 33.84
C LYS A 56 -2.91 0.09 34.38
N PRO A 57 -2.55 -0.68 35.41
CA PRO A 57 -3.28 -1.88 35.85
C PRO A 57 -4.64 -1.63 36.54
N TYR A 58 -5.36 -0.55 36.24
CA TYR A 58 -6.46 -0.11 37.13
C TYR A 58 -7.76 0.42 36.50
N GLN A 59 -8.09 0.15 35.23
CA GLN A 59 -9.34 0.73 34.68
C GLN A 59 -10.41 -0.21 34.12
N ASP A 60 -10.17 -1.50 33.82
CA ASP A 60 -11.26 -2.35 33.28
C ASP A 60 -11.16 -3.81 33.72
N ALA A 61 -11.59 -4.11 34.96
CA ALA A 61 -11.56 -5.46 35.54
C ALA A 61 -12.34 -6.50 34.72
N PHE A 62 -13.40 -6.10 34.01
CA PHE A 62 -14.24 -6.98 33.18
C PHE A 62 -13.56 -7.41 31.86
N LEU A 63 -12.80 -6.50 31.22
CA LEU A 63 -12.06 -6.79 29.98
C LEU A 63 -10.73 -7.50 30.27
N GLU A 64 -10.18 -7.35 31.47
CA GLU A 64 -9.08 -8.18 31.99
C GLU A 64 -9.50 -9.64 32.15
N THR A 65 -10.73 -9.91 32.60
CA THR A 65 -11.24 -11.29 32.79
C THR A 65 -11.35 -12.08 31.49
N LEU A 66 -11.58 -11.38 30.36
CA LEU A 66 -11.64 -11.97 29.02
C LEU A 66 -10.30 -11.93 28.26
N SER A 67 -9.22 -11.40 28.85
CA SER A 67 -7.93 -11.15 28.18
C SER A 67 -8.06 -10.22 26.94
N LEU A 68 -9.18 -9.53 26.78
CA LEU A 68 -9.47 -8.61 25.67
C LEU A 68 -8.87 -7.22 25.89
N ASN A 69 -8.48 -6.88 27.13
CA ASN A 69 -7.65 -5.68 27.39
C ASN A 69 -6.29 -5.72 26.69
N ASN A 70 -5.85 -6.91 26.27
CA ASN A 70 -4.64 -7.13 25.48
C ASN A 70 -4.87 -6.97 23.97
N VAL A 71 -5.99 -6.40 23.51
CA VAL A 71 -6.05 -5.84 22.14
C VAL A 71 -4.97 -4.77 22.07
N GLN A 72 -3.82 -5.18 21.52
CA GLN A 72 -2.56 -4.46 21.61
C GLN A 72 -2.74 -3.06 21.04
N ARG A 73 -2.65 -2.06 21.92
CA ARG A 73 -2.86 -0.66 21.57
C ARG A 73 -1.59 -0.12 20.94
N TYR A 74 -1.61 0.14 19.64
CA TYR A 74 -0.46 0.71 18.95
C TYR A 74 -0.63 2.19 18.68
N TYR A 75 0.38 2.99 19.01
CA TYR A 75 0.49 4.38 18.59
C TYR A 75 1.65 4.53 17.60
N ARG A 76 1.43 5.33 16.55
CA ARG A 76 2.51 5.77 15.67
C ARG A 76 3.09 7.08 16.17
N LEU A 77 4.32 7.07 16.65
CA LEU A 77 4.97 8.26 17.18
C LEU A 77 6.05 8.73 16.21
N THR A 78 6.22 10.05 16.14
CA THR A 78 7.41 10.66 15.56
C THR A 78 8.19 11.39 16.64
N TRP A 79 9.52 11.23 16.60
CA TRP A 79 10.42 11.87 17.55
C TRP A 79 11.55 12.55 16.79
N GLN A 80 11.75 13.83 17.05
CA GLN A 80 12.78 14.65 16.44
C GLN A 80 14.12 14.38 17.13
N LYS A 81 15.13 13.95 16.37
CA LYS A 81 16.51 13.68 16.81
C LYS A 81 16.66 12.91 18.15
N PRO A 82 16.04 11.74 18.35
CA PRO A 82 16.37 10.95 19.53
C PRO A 82 17.77 10.34 19.40
N ASP A 83 18.43 10.15 20.54
CA ASP A 83 19.54 9.21 20.63
C ASP A 83 19.05 7.81 20.20
N LYS A 84 19.94 7.03 19.57
CA LYS A 84 19.65 5.74 18.93
C LYS A 84 18.59 4.92 19.70
N ILE A 85 17.37 4.84 19.16
CA ILE A 85 16.29 4.02 19.72
C ILE A 85 16.37 2.58 19.20
N VAL A 86 15.99 1.64 20.07
CA VAL A 86 16.09 0.21 19.78
C VAL A 86 14.73 -0.46 19.97
N VAL A 87 14.35 -1.33 19.03
CA VAL A 87 13.12 -2.12 19.12
C VAL A 87 13.19 -3.00 20.37
N GLY A 88 12.08 -3.04 21.10
CA GLY A 88 11.94 -3.78 22.35
C GLY A 88 12.11 -2.92 23.59
N GLN A 89 12.78 -1.75 23.52
CA GLN A 89 12.95 -0.85 24.66
C GLN A 89 11.61 -0.37 25.23
N ILE A 90 11.58 -0.15 26.55
CA ILE A 90 10.42 0.39 27.26
C ILE A 90 10.74 1.81 27.71
N TRP A 91 9.86 2.74 27.33
CA TRP A 91 10.00 4.16 27.59
C TRP A 91 8.75 4.70 28.29
N GLN A 92 8.94 5.73 29.11
CA GLN A 92 7.89 6.63 29.55
C GLN A 92 7.86 7.79 28.55
N PHE A 93 6.78 7.93 27.79
CA PHE A 93 6.61 9.00 26.80
C PHE A 93 5.70 10.10 27.33
N SER A 94 6.07 11.35 27.11
CA SER A 94 5.17 12.51 27.10
C SER A 94 5.02 12.96 25.65
N ALA A 95 3.86 12.72 25.05
CA ALA A 95 3.63 12.93 23.62
C ALA A 95 2.32 13.67 23.34
N LYS A 96 2.33 14.50 22.29
CA LYS A 96 1.15 15.17 21.76
C LYS A 96 0.48 14.25 20.75
N VAL A 97 -0.58 13.55 21.17
CA VAL A 97 -1.24 12.47 20.45
C VAL A 97 -2.59 12.94 19.90
N LYS A 98 -2.96 12.47 18.69
CA LYS A 98 -4.26 12.69 18.04
C LYS A 98 -4.77 11.42 17.36
N GLY A 99 -6.06 11.40 17.03
CA GLY A 99 -6.67 10.31 16.28
C GLY A 99 -6.04 10.08 14.90
N ILE A 100 -6.24 8.87 14.35
CA ILE A 100 -5.74 8.48 13.03
C ILE A 100 -6.56 9.13 11.90
N SER A 101 -6.15 10.31 11.47
CA SER A 101 -6.61 10.93 10.23
C SER A 101 -5.64 10.69 9.07
N SER A 102 -6.14 10.72 7.84
CA SER A 102 -5.32 10.81 6.64
C SER A 102 -6.05 11.57 5.56
N ILE A 103 -5.29 12.06 4.57
CA ILE A 103 -5.87 12.50 3.31
C ILE A 103 -6.66 11.37 2.65
N GLN A 104 -7.73 11.69 1.94
CA GLN A 104 -8.59 10.71 1.28
C GLN A 104 -8.93 11.15 -0.14
N ASN A 105 -8.26 10.55 -1.12
CA ASN A 105 -8.43 10.81 -2.55
C ASN A 105 -8.53 9.50 -3.33
N GLN A 106 -9.19 9.55 -4.49
CA GLN A 106 -9.15 8.47 -5.48
C GLN A 106 -7.72 8.23 -5.97
N GLY A 107 -7.37 6.98 -6.24
CA GLY A 107 -5.99 6.58 -6.57
C GLY A 107 -4.98 6.64 -5.42
N GLY A 108 -5.26 7.43 -4.37
CA GLY A 108 -4.38 7.64 -3.24
C GLY A 108 -4.32 6.46 -2.26
N PHE A 109 -3.20 6.35 -1.53
CA PHE A 109 -3.07 5.36 -0.46
C PHE A 109 -3.90 5.73 0.77
N ASN A 110 -4.87 4.88 1.12
CA ASN A 110 -5.68 5.06 2.32
C ASN A 110 -4.91 4.65 3.60
N GLN A 111 -4.20 5.62 4.17
CA GLN A 111 -3.39 5.41 5.38
C GLN A 111 -4.24 5.10 6.62
N GLN A 112 -5.45 5.63 6.71
CA GLN A 112 -6.38 5.34 7.79
C GLN A 112 -6.76 3.84 7.81
N LYS A 113 -7.16 3.28 6.66
CA LYS A 113 -7.40 1.83 6.48
C LYS A 113 -6.17 1.01 6.87
N TYR A 114 -4.99 1.46 6.45
CA TYR A 114 -3.73 0.79 6.80
C TYR A 114 -3.49 0.77 8.32
N PHE A 115 -3.65 1.89 9.02
CA PHE A 115 -3.47 1.95 10.48
C PHE A 115 -4.45 1.06 11.24
N ILE A 116 -5.72 1.05 10.84
CA ILE A 116 -6.73 0.14 11.44
C ILE A 116 -6.33 -1.32 11.24
N SER A 117 -5.87 -1.69 10.03
CA SER A 117 -5.38 -3.06 9.75
C SER A 117 -4.14 -3.47 10.57
N LYS A 118 -3.49 -2.50 11.22
CA LYS A 118 -2.32 -2.67 12.09
C LYS A 118 -2.63 -2.44 13.56
N HIS A 119 -3.90 -2.27 13.92
CA HIS A 119 -4.34 -1.93 15.28
C HIS A 119 -3.71 -0.64 15.82
N ILE A 120 -3.31 0.27 14.91
CA ILE A 120 -2.82 1.60 15.25
C ILE A 120 -4.02 2.53 15.41
N VAL A 121 -4.22 3.03 16.62
CA VAL A 121 -5.41 3.84 16.97
C VAL A 121 -5.12 5.32 17.11
N ALA A 122 -3.84 5.70 17.25
CA ALA A 122 -3.44 7.08 17.40
C ALA A 122 -2.07 7.37 16.76
N LYS A 123 -1.84 8.64 16.42
CA LYS A 123 -0.55 9.14 15.97
C LYS A 123 -0.13 10.37 16.77
N GLY A 124 1.16 10.55 17.04
CA GLY A 124 1.62 11.64 17.89
C GLY A 124 3.06 12.06 17.68
N ARG A 125 3.42 13.20 18.26
CA ARG A 125 4.80 13.71 18.31
C ARG A 125 5.31 13.61 19.74
N VAL A 126 6.45 12.96 19.94
CA VAL A 126 7.13 12.89 21.24
C VAL A 126 7.63 14.27 21.61
N LYS A 127 7.41 14.66 22.88
CA LYS A 127 7.92 15.91 23.46
C LYS A 127 9.04 15.62 24.44
N GLN A 128 8.84 14.65 25.31
CA GLN A 128 9.84 14.15 26.24
C GLN A 128 9.70 12.62 26.33
N ALA A 129 10.82 11.95 26.59
CA ALA A 129 10.83 10.51 26.82
C ALA A 129 11.93 10.13 27.79
N GLU A 130 11.63 9.19 28.69
CA GLU A 130 12.58 8.64 29.64
C GLU A 130 12.69 7.13 29.42
N LEU A 131 13.91 6.62 29.27
CA LEU A 131 14.15 5.19 29.07
C LEU A 131 14.02 4.46 30.41
N LEU A 132 13.06 3.53 30.50
CA LEU A 132 12.83 2.76 31.73
C LEU A 132 13.56 1.42 31.74
N SER A 133 13.74 0.80 30.56
CA SER A 133 14.40 -0.51 30.47
C SER A 133 15.02 -0.75 29.09
N HIS A 134 16.28 -1.19 29.10
CA HIS A 134 16.92 -1.87 27.98
C HIS A 134 16.43 -3.32 27.92
N SER A 135 15.18 -3.54 27.51
CA SER A 135 14.68 -4.89 27.22
C SER A 135 15.29 -5.39 25.90
N GLY A 136 16.57 -5.76 25.94
CA GLY A 136 17.27 -6.42 24.84
C GLY A 136 16.75 -7.84 24.71
N SER A 137 15.77 -8.07 23.84
CA SER A 137 15.37 -9.43 23.47
C SER A 137 16.58 -10.19 22.90
N MET A 138 16.63 -11.52 23.05
CA MET A 138 17.68 -12.34 22.42
C MET A 138 17.80 -12.06 20.91
N ARG A 139 16.65 -11.86 20.24
CA ARG A 139 16.61 -11.41 18.84
C ARG A 139 17.40 -10.12 18.61
N GLN A 140 17.23 -9.13 19.48
CA GLN A 140 17.87 -7.84 19.37
C GLN A 140 19.39 -7.94 19.56
N GLN A 141 19.85 -8.72 20.53
CA GLN A 141 21.28 -8.98 20.75
C GLN A 141 21.94 -9.64 19.53
N ILE A 142 21.27 -10.64 18.94
CA ILE A 142 21.72 -11.28 17.71
C ILE A 142 21.81 -10.26 16.56
N MET A 143 20.78 -9.42 16.40
CA MET A 143 20.74 -8.40 15.35
C MET A 143 21.84 -7.35 15.52
N GLU A 144 22.09 -6.87 16.74
CA GLU A 144 23.16 -5.90 17.04
C GLU A 144 24.55 -6.47 16.76
N THR A 145 24.74 -7.78 16.94
CA THR A 145 26.00 -8.46 16.65
C THR A 145 26.18 -8.70 15.14
N LEU A 146 25.12 -9.10 14.44
CA LEU A 146 25.20 -9.52 13.04
C LEU A 146 25.04 -8.38 12.03
N SER A 147 24.21 -7.36 12.31
CA SER A 147 23.94 -6.26 11.36
C SER A 147 25.20 -5.51 10.90
N PRO A 148 26.18 -5.16 11.77
CA PRO A 148 27.43 -4.53 11.32
C PRO A 148 28.23 -5.43 10.37
N LEU A 149 28.22 -6.75 10.57
CA LEU A 149 28.89 -7.70 9.68
C LEU A 149 28.21 -7.76 8.32
N LEU A 150 26.87 -7.80 8.30
CA LEU A 150 26.11 -7.82 7.05
C LEU A 150 26.30 -6.53 6.23
N ALA A 151 26.46 -5.38 6.89
CA ALA A 151 26.67 -4.09 6.23
C ALA A 151 27.94 -3.99 5.37
N HIS A 152 28.91 -4.92 5.54
CA HIS A 152 30.11 -4.97 4.70
C HIS A 152 29.84 -5.56 3.30
N PHE A 153 28.70 -6.22 3.09
CA PHE A 153 28.37 -6.88 1.84
C PHE A 153 27.54 -5.98 0.92
N SER A 154 27.71 -6.18 -0.40
CA SER A 154 26.95 -5.48 -1.45
C SER A 154 25.42 -5.64 -1.30
N GLN A 155 24.97 -6.82 -0.85
CA GLN A 155 23.55 -7.14 -0.63
C GLN A 155 23.22 -7.34 0.86
N GLY A 156 23.98 -6.69 1.75
CA GLY A 156 23.83 -6.79 3.20
C GLY A 156 22.45 -6.37 3.72
N ASP A 157 21.86 -5.37 3.07
CA ASP A 157 20.51 -4.86 3.31
C ASP A 157 19.42 -5.93 3.07
N ILE A 158 19.54 -6.69 1.97
CA ILE A 158 18.64 -7.80 1.62
C ILE A 158 18.88 -8.99 2.56
N LEU A 159 20.13 -9.31 2.91
CA LEU A 159 20.44 -10.37 3.89
C LEU A 159 19.83 -10.07 5.26
N GLN A 160 19.94 -8.83 5.73
CA GLN A 160 19.32 -8.39 6.98
C GLN A 160 17.79 -8.55 6.91
N ALA A 161 17.17 -8.19 5.79
CA ALA A 161 15.72 -8.36 5.60
C ALA A 161 15.30 -9.83 5.57
N LEU A 162 16.09 -10.73 4.97
CA LEU A 162 15.80 -12.17 4.90
C LEU A 162 15.99 -12.89 6.24
N ILE A 163 16.94 -12.46 7.06
CA ILE A 163 17.23 -13.08 8.37
C ILE A 163 16.31 -12.54 9.46
N PHE A 164 16.23 -11.21 9.59
CA PHE A 164 15.56 -10.55 10.72
C PHE A 164 14.18 -9.99 10.38
N GLY A 165 13.78 -9.99 9.10
CA GLY A 165 12.58 -9.30 8.63
C GLY A 165 12.69 -7.78 8.68
N ASP A 166 13.88 -7.25 9.01
CA ASP A 166 14.13 -5.83 9.16
C ASP A 166 14.54 -5.19 7.84
N LYS A 167 13.81 -4.15 7.45
CA LYS A 167 13.95 -3.47 6.16
C LYS A 167 14.47 -2.05 6.32
N SER A 168 14.90 -1.68 7.53
CA SER A 168 15.43 -0.36 7.87
C SER A 168 16.68 0.01 7.07
N ALA A 169 17.48 -0.98 6.67
CA ALA A 169 18.70 -0.79 5.88
C ALA A 169 18.46 -0.58 4.37
N LEU A 170 17.25 -0.82 3.86
CA LEU A 170 16.94 -0.64 2.44
C LEU A 170 16.82 0.85 2.10
N THR A 171 17.58 1.30 1.10
CA THR A 171 17.48 2.67 0.57
C THR A 171 16.12 2.92 -0.10
N SER A 172 15.72 4.20 -0.22
CA SER A 172 14.49 4.61 -0.91
C SER A 172 14.45 4.14 -2.37
N GLU A 173 15.59 4.23 -3.07
CA GLU A 173 15.78 3.72 -4.43
C GLU A 173 15.55 2.21 -4.51
N ARG A 174 16.19 1.44 -3.62
CA ARG A 174 16.02 -0.02 -3.57
C ARG A 174 14.56 -0.40 -3.30
N TRP A 175 13.90 0.32 -2.40
CA TRP A 175 12.47 0.17 -2.14
C TRP A 175 11.59 0.49 -3.35
N GLN A 176 11.98 1.43 -4.18
CA GLN A 176 11.28 1.75 -5.43
C GLN A 176 11.47 0.64 -6.47
N GLN A 177 12.69 0.14 -6.66
CA GLN A 177 12.99 -1.00 -7.54
C GLN A 177 12.16 -2.23 -7.18
N LEU A 178 12.13 -2.60 -5.90
CA LEU A 178 11.34 -3.73 -5.40
C LEU A 178 9.84 -3.59 -5.62
N ARG A 179 9.31 -2.36 -5.57
CA ARG A 179 7.90 -2.06 -5.84
C ARG A 179 7.59 -2.14 -7.33
N GLN A 180 8.41 -1.52 -8.18
CA GLN A 180 8.21 -1.47 -9.63
C GLN A 180 8.33 -2.87 -10.26
N THR A 181 9.26 -3.68 -9.77
CA THR A 181 9.43 -5.06 -10.25
C THR A 181 8.42 -6.07 -9.67
N GLY A 182 7.67 -5.68 -8.64
CA GLY A 182 6.84 -6.59 -7.86
C GLY A 182 7.63 -7.57 -6.99
N ALA A 183 8.97 -7.48 -6.93
CA ALA A 183 9.85 -8.40 -6.21
C ALA A 183 9.88 -8.17 -4.68
N GLY A 184 9.23 -7.12 -4.15
CA GLY A 184 9.22 -6.83 -2.72
C GLY A 184 8.69 -7.96 -1.82
N HIS A 185 7.88 -8.87 -2.35
CA HIS A 185 7.38 -10.06 -1.62
C HIS A 185 8.44 -11.16 -1.45
N LEU A 186 9.53 -11.15 -2.24
CA LEU A 186 10.66 -12.06 -2.09
C LEU A 186 11.60 -11.61 -0.96
N VAL A 187 11.68 -10.31 -0.72
CA VAL A 187 12.49 -9.73 0.37
C VAL A 187 11.67 -9.65 1.68
N ALA A 188 10.34 -9.61 1.58
CA ALA A 188 9.46 -9.74 2.72
C ALA A 188 9.33 -11.22 3.12
N ILE A 189 9.66 -11.53 4.38
CA ILE A 189 9.46 -12.88 4.93
C ILE A 189 7.99 -13.30 4.75
N SER A 190 7.82 -14.43 4.06
CA SER A 190 6.53 -14.92 3.56
C SER A 190 6.35 -16.40 3.89
N GLY A 191 5.16 -16.95 3.61
CA GLY A 191 4.90 -18.38 3.81
C GLY A 191 5.82 -19.30 2.99
N LEU A 192 6.31 -18.82 1.83
CA LEU A 192 7.33 -19.54 1.06
C LEU A 192 8.63 -19.70 1.84
N HIS A 193 9.10 -18.63 2.50
CA HIS A 193 10.33 -18.68 3.29
C HIS A 193 10.20 -19.71 4.41
N LEU A 194 9.10 -19.67 5.15
CA LEU A 194 8.86 -20.60 6.26
C LEU A 194 8.71 -22.05 5.76
N ALA A 195 8.07 -22.28 4.62
CA ALA A 195 7.98 -23.59 4.01
C ALA A 195 9.35 -24.13 3.57
N VAL A 196 10.21 -23.27 3.01
CA VAL A 196 11.59 -23.62 2.62
C VAL A 196 12.43 -23.93 3.86
N VAL A 197 12.36 -23.10 4.91
CA VAL A 197 13.06 -23.35 6.19
C VAL A 197 12.60 -24.67 6.79
N PHE A 198 11.29 -24.90 6.90
CA PHE A 198 10.73 -26.16 7.39
C PHE A 198 11.24 -27.35 6.55
N GLY A 199 11.15 -27.27 5.23
CA GLY A 199 11.58 -28.32 4.31
C GLY A 199 13.08 -28.63 4.39
N LEU A 200 13.93 -27.59 4.53
CA LEU A 200 15.37 -27.71 4.69
C LEU A 200 15.71 -28.50 5.96
N PHE A 201 15.21 -28.05 7.12
CA PHE A 201 15.50 -28.71 8.39
C PHE A 201 14.88 -30.10 8.47
N TYR A 202 13.66 -30.27 7.97
CA TYR A 202 13.02 -31.58 7.88
C TYR A 202 13.87 -32.54 7.01
N GLY A 203 14.36 -32.09 5.86
CA GLY A 203 15.21 -32.88 4.96
C GLY A 203 16.55 -33.27 5.60
N ILE A 204 17.22 -32.32 6.27
CA ILE A 204 18.48 -32.58 7.00
C ILE A 204 18.24 -33.60 8.12
N LEU A 205 17.21 -33.42 8.94
CA LEU A 205 16.89 -34.31 10.05
C LEU A 205 16.57 -35.72 9.58
N ILE A 206 15.76 -35.86 8.52
CA ILE A 206 15.47 -37.17 7.93
C ILE A 206 16.76 -37.78 7.35
N GLY A 207 17.57 -37.01 6.63
CA GLY A 207 18.84 -37.45 6.07
C GLY A 207 19.79 -38.00 7.13
N VAL A 208 20.02 -37.25 8.21
CA VAL A 208 20.85 -37.66 9.35
C VAL A 208 20.25 -38.87 10.06
N SER A 209 18.94 -38.90 10.27
CA SER A 209 18.27 -40.03 10.95
C SER A 209 18.43 -41.38 10.23
N ARG A 210 18.66 -41.37 8.90
CA ARG A 210 18.95 -42.59 8.12
C ARG A 210 20.28 -43.23 8.50
N TYR A 211 21.24 -42.43 8.97
CA TYR A 211 22.57 -42.90 9.38
C TYR A 211 22.70 -43.09 10.89
N ALA A 212 21.93 -42.34 11.70
CA ALA A 212 22.11 -42.29 13.15
C ALA A 212 21.20 -43.24 13.97
N PHE A 213 20.02 -43.67 13.49
CA PHE A 213 19.05 -44.41 14.33
C PHE A 213 18.27 -45.52 13.59
N SER A 214 18.17 -46.72 14.20
CA SER A 214 17.42 -47.89 13.68
C SER A 214 15.93 -47.97 14.09
N TRP A 215 15.30 -46.86 14.49
CA TRP A 215 13.91 -46.88 14.99
C TRP A 215 12.84 -46.99 13.90
N GLN A 216 11.59 -47.31 14.27
CA GLN A 216 10.44 -47.43 13.37
C GLN A 216 10.20 -46.15 12.52
N HIS A 217 9.83 -46.34 11.25
CA HIS A 217 9.76 -45.28 10.23
C HIS A 217 8.80 -44.12 10.57
N LEU A 218 7.72 -44.38 11.31
CA LEU A 218 6.69 -43.37 11.58
C LEU A 218 7.08 -42.36 12.67
N ALA A 219 7.69 -42.82 13.77
CA ALA A 219 8.14 -41.94 14.85
C ALA A 219 9.27 -40.99 14.40
N LYS A 220 10.15 -41.46 13.50
CA LYS A 220 11.21 -40.67 12.88
C LYS A 220 10.66 -39.45 12.12
N ILE A 221 9.61 -39.67 11.32
CA ILE A 221 8.97 -38.62 10.54
C ILE A 221 8.32 -37.58 11.45
N GLN A 222 7.59 -38.03 12.46
CA GLN A 222 6.92 -37.12 13.40
C GLN A 222 7.91 -36.28 14.21
N LEU A 223 8.99 -36.88 14.71
CA LEU A 223 10.03 -36.17 15.45
C LEU A 223 10.75 -35.14 14.56
N ALA A 224 11.10 -35.51 13.32
CA ALA A 224 11.71 -34.60 12.36
C ALA A 224 10.77 -33.42 12.03
N MET A 225 9.46 -33.65 11.91
CA MET A 225 8.48 -32.57 11.72
C MET A 225 8.43 -31.62 12.91
N VAL A 226 8.44 -32.14 14.15
CA VAL A 226 8.41 -31.30 15.36
C VAL A 226 9.67 -30.43 15.46
N PHE A 227 10.85 -30.99 15.23
CA PHE A 227 12.09 -30.21 15.25
C PHE A 227 12.15 -29.20 14.10
N ALA A 228 11.75 -29.57 12.89
CA ALA A 228 11.67 -28.63 11.77
C ALA A 228 10.67 -27.49 12.07
N ALA A 229 9.54 -27.80 12.73
CA ALA A 229 8.58 -26.80 13.17
C ALA A 229 9.19 -25.87 14.24
N ALA A 230 10.01 -26.39 15.15
CA ALA A 230 10.71 -25.60 16.15
C ALA A 230 11.73 -24.63 15.52
N PHE A 231 12.53 -25.08 14.54
CA PHE A 231 13.41 -24.19 13.76
C PHE A 231 12.62 -23.12 13.01
N THR A 232 11.51 -23.50 12.39
CA THR A 232 10.63 -22.57 11.66
C THR A 232 9.97 -21.55 12.59
N LEU A 233 9.58 -21.96 13.79
CA LEU A 233 9.07 -21.07 14.84
C LEU A 233 10.16 -20.12 15.33
N GLY A 234 11.39 -20.60 15.50
CA GLY A 234 12.56 -19.78 15.83
C GLY A 234 12.85 -18.72 14.76
N TYR A 235 12.79 -19.09 13.47
CA TYR A 235 12.85 -18.12 12.38
C TYR A 235 11.67 -17.15 12.40
N GLY A 236 10.48 -17.61 12.78
CA GLY A 236 9.32 -16.77 13.03
C GLY A 236 9.58 -15.70 14.10
N TYR A 237 10.23 -16.09 15.20
CA TYR A 237 10.65 -15.18 16.27
C TYR A 237 11.73 -14.20 15.78
N LEU A 238 12.76 -14.67 15.08
CA LEU A 238 13.82 -13.82 14.52
C LEU A 238 13.28 -12.80 13.51
N SER A 239 12.25 -13.15 12.75
CA SER A 239 11.56 -12.22 11.84
C SER A 239 10.64 -11.22 12.55
N GLY A 240 10.57 -11.24 13.88
CA GLY A 240 9.71 -10.36 14.68
C GLY A 240 8.22 -10.70 14.59
N PHE A 241 7.88 -11.93 14.22
CA PHE A 241 6.49 -12.38 13.99
C PHE A 241 5.68 -11.41 13.13
N ALA A 242 6.22 -11.01 11.97
CA ALA A 242 5.46 -10.26 10.99
C ALA A 242 4.11 -10.94 10.69
N ILE A 243 3.06 -10.16 10.39
CA ILE A 243 1.70 -10.71 10.21
C ILE A 243 1.66 -11.84 9.16
N ALA A 244 2.43 -11.73 8.08
CA ALA A 244 2.55 -12.79 7.08
C ALA A 244 3.16 -14.09 7.64
N THR A 245 4.20 -13.97 8.47
CA THR A 245 4.83 -15.06 9.21
C THR A 245 3.85 -15.75 10.15
N GLN A 246 3.08 -14.98 10.93
CA GLN A 246 2.10 -15.53 11.87
C GLN A 246 1.06 -16.40 11.15
N ARG A 247 0.52 -15.92 10.03
CA ARG A 247 -0.44 -16.69 9.22
C ARG A 247 0.16 -17.98 8.68
N ALA A 248 1.40 -17.92 8.18
CA ALA A 248 2.10 -19.09 7.66
C ALA A 248 2.40 -20.13 8.76
N LEU A 249 2.82 -19.70 9.95
CA LEU A 249 3.00 -20.58 11.11
C LEU A 249 1.69 -21.23 11.54
N LEU A 250 0.60 -20.46 11.60
CA LEU A 250 -0.72 -20.99 11.94
C LEU A 250 -1.14 -22.08 10.96
N MET A 251 -0.95 -21.85 9.66
CA MET A 251 -1.22 -22.84 8.62
C MET A 251 -0.33 -24.08 8.75
N LEU A 252 0.96 -23.91 9.03
CA LEU A 252 1.90 -25.01 9.27
C LEU A 252 1.46 -25.86 10.47
N PHE A 253 1.08 -25.23 11.58
CA PHE A 253 0.62 -25.93 12.77
C PHE A 253 -0.72 -26.63 12.57
N LEU A 254 -1.68 -26.02 11.87
CA LEU A 254 -2.93 -26.70 11.49
C LEU A 254 -2.67 -27.94 10.63
N LEU A 255 -1.78 -27.81 9.63
CA LEU A 255 -1.37 -28.95 8.79
C LEU A 255 -0.75 -30.07 9.63
N MET A 256 0.10 -29.71 10.58
CA MET A 256 0.77 -30.66 11.47
C MET A 256 -0.23 -31.34 12.42
N ILE A 257 -1.17 -30.59 13.00
CA ILE A 257 -2.25 -31.11 13.85
C ILE A 257 -3.11 -32.12 13.06
N PHE A 258 -3.58 -31.77 11.86
CA PHE A 258 -4.35 -32.71 11.03
C PHE A 258 -3.55 -33.95 10.63
N SER A 259 -2.24 -33.79 10.38
CA SER A 259 -1.34 -34.91 10.11
C SER A 259 -1.20 -35.85 11.33
N PHE A 260 -1.15 -35.30 12.55
CA PHE A 260 -1.09 -36.11 13.77
C PHE A 260 -2.42 -36.79 14.12
N ILE A 261 -3.55 -36.11 13.89
CA ILE A 261 -4.89 -36.66 14.11
C ILE A 261 -5.26 -37.71 13.03
N LYS A 262 -4.44 -37.85 11.98
CA LYS A 262 -4.67 -38.75 10.82
C LYS A 262 -6.01 -38.50 10.12
N GLN A 263 -6.55 -37.29 10.25
CA GLN A 263 -7.79 -36.92 9.58
C GLN A 263 -7.49 -36.47 8.15
N PHE A 264 -8.09 -37.14 7.17
CA PHE A 264 -8.01 -36.70 5.78
C PHE A 264 -8.85 -35.44 5.60
N SER A 265 -8.19 -34.28 5.64
CA SER A 265 -8.81 -33.00 5.29
C SER A 265 -8.54 -32.66 3.82
N HIS A 266 -9.57 -32.27 3.07
CA HIS A 266 -9.37 -31.76 1.72
C HIS A 266 -8.51 -30.49 1.75
N HIS A 267 -7.76 -30.19 0.68
CA HIS A 267 -6.91 -28.99 0.66
C HIS A 267 -7.72 -27.68 0.75
N TRP A 268 -8.96 -27.69 0.26
CA TRP A 268 -9.89 -26.55 0.41
C TRP A 268 -10.33 -26.33 1.86
N ASP A 269 -10.63 -27.40 2.60
CA ASP A 269 -11.04 -27.30 4.02
C ASP A 269 -9.95 -26.63 4.84
N ARG A 270 -8.69 -27.05 4.62
CA ARG A 270 -7.52 -26.47 5.30
C ARG A 270 -7.36 -24.97 5.03
N LEU A 271 -7.63 -24.53 3.80
CA LEU A 271 -7.59 -23.11 3.45
C LEU A 271 -8.71 -22.33 4.17
N VAL A 272 -9.92 -22.87 4.21
CA VAL A 272 -11.07 -22.26 4.89
C VAL A 272 -10.84 -22.20 6.41
N TYR A 273 -10.34 -23.28 7.02
CA TYR A 273 -9.97 -23.28 8.44
C TYR A 273 -8.88 -22.25 8.74
N ALA A 274 -7.83 -22.16 7.92
CA ALA A 274 -6.81 -21.15 8.07
C ALA A 274 -7.39 -19.73 7.99
N LEU A 275 -8.28 -19.46 7.02
CA LEU A 275 -8.95 -18.16 6.90
C LEU A 275 -9.80 -17.86 8.12
N PHE A 276 -10.58 -18.84 8.59
CA PHE A 276 -11.42 -18.73 9.77
C PHE A 276 -10.59 -18.38 11.01
N PHE A 277 -9.53 -19.13 11.31
CA PHE A 277 -8.71 -18.87 12.49
C PHE A 277 -7.95 -17.55 12.41
N VAL A 278 -7.47 -17.16 11.22
CA VAL A 278 -6.82 -15.85 11.04
C VAL A 278 -7.80 -14.71 11.32
N LEU A 279 -9.03 -14.77 10.78
CA LEU A 279 -10.05 -13.74 11.01
C LEU A 279 -10.65 -13.79 12.41
N LEU A 280 -10.64 -14.96 13.05
CA LEU A 280 -11.03 -15.12 14.44
C LEU A 280 -10.05 -14.39 15.36
N VAL A 281 -8.74 -14.55 15.13
CA VAL A 281 -7.69 -13.88 15.92
C VAL A 281 -7.57 -12.40 15.58
N ASP A 282 -7.63 -12.04 14.29
CA ASP A 282 -7.50 -10.66 13.81
C ASP A 282 -8.50 -10.37 12.68
N PRO A 283 -9.70 -9.85 12.99
CA PRO A 283 -10.69 -9.54 11.96
C PRO A 283 -10.28 -8.37 11.05
N PHE A 284 -9.45 -7.43 11.53
CA PHE A 284 -8.95 -6.30 10.72
C PHE A 284 -7.88 -6.73 9.72
N ALA A 285 -7.38 -7.97 9.79
CA ALA A 285 -6.54 -8.55 8.75
C ALA A 285 -7.23 -8.50 7.37
N SER A 286 -8.57 -8.52 7.32
CA SER A 286 -9.38 -8.36 6.09
C SER A 286 -9.21 -6.98 5.41
N LEU A 287 -8.83 -5.94 6.15
CA LEU A 287 -8.52 -4.62 5.60
C LEU A 287 -7.11 -4.58 5.02
N GLY A 288 -6.22 -5.48 5.45
CA GLY A 288 -4.84 -5.53 4.99
C GLY A 288 -4.69 -6.18 3.62
N ALA A 289 -3.95 -5.54 2.71
CA ALA A 289 -3.59 -6.10 1.41
C ALA A 289 -2.94 -7.49 1.50
N GLY A 290 -2.16 -7.73 2.57
CA GLY A 290 -1.44 -8.98 2.78
C GLY A 290 -2.33 -10.21 2.90
N LEU A 291 -3.54 -10.10 3.48
CA LEU A 291 -4.47 -11.22 3.58
C LEU A 291 -4.97 -11.62 2.18
N TRP A 292 -5.47 -10.66 1.42
CA TRP A 292 -6.00 -10.87 0.07
C TRP A 292 -4.97 -11.45 -0.88
N LEU A 293 -3.75 -10.90 -0.88
CA LEU A 293 -2.67 -11.42 -1.73
C LEU A 293 -2.25 -12.83 -1.33
N SER A 294 -2.19 -13.15 -0.02
CA SER A 294 -1.78 -14.49 0.44
C SER A 294 -2.83 -15.55 0.10
N PHE A 295 -4.07 -15.35 0.54
CA PHE A 295 -5.15 -16.31 0.31
C PHE A 295 -5.52 -16.39 -1.16
N GLY A 296 -5.51 -15.26 -1.89
CA GLY A 296 -5.70 -15.23 -3.34
C GLY A 296 -4.66 -16.06 -4.07
N ALA A 297 -3.37 -15.93 -3.71
CA ALA A 297 -2.31 -16.75 -4.29
C ALA A 297 -2.55 -18.24 -4.07
N LEU A 298 -2.93 -18.64 -2.86
CA LEU A 298 -3.24 -20.04 -2.54
C LEU A 298 -4.44 -20.57 -3.31
N VAL A 299 -5.53 -19.80 -3.42
CA VAL A 299 -6.70 -20.19 -4.23
C VAL A 299 -6.27 -20.43 -5.67
N ILE A 300 -5.47 -19.53 -6.25
CA ILE A 300 -4.98 -19.65 -7.62
C ILE A 300 -4.10 -20.89 -7.79
N ILE A 301 -3.17 -21.15 -6.86
CA ILE A 301 -2.32 -22.34 -6.88
C ILE A 301 -3.17 -23.61 -6.81
N LEU A 302 -4.13 -23.69 -5.88
CA LEU A 302 -5.01 -24.85 -5.72
C LEU A 302 -5.90 -25.10 -6.94
N LEU A 303 -6.37 -24.05 -7.61
CA LEU A 303 -7.12 -24.18 -8.88
C LEU A 303 -6.23 -24.60 -10.06
N SER A 304 -4.93 -24.35 -9.97
CA SER A 304 -3.97 -24.62 -11.06
C SER A 304 -3.42 -26.04 -11.01
N VAL A 305 -3.34 -26.64 -9.82
CA VAL A 305 -2.89 -28.02 -9.63
C VAL A 305 -4.08 -28.95 -9.89
N LYS A 306 -4.07 -29.69 -11.01
CA LYS A 306 -5.11 -30.71 -11.29
C LYS A 306 -5.02 -31.86 -10.28
N PRO A 307 -6.15 -32.35 -9.74
CA PRO A 307 -6.17 -33.51 -8.84
C PRO A 307 -5.70 -34.82 -9.51
N ASP A 308 -5.80 -34.92 -10.85
CA ASP A 308 -5.60 -36.17 -11.61
C ASP A 308 -4.16 -36.71 -11.67
N SER A 309 -3.17 -36.02 -11.09
CA SER A 309 -1.77 -36.52 -11.07
C SER A 309 -1.53 -37.61 -10.02
N VAL A 310 -2.50 -37.87 -9.12
CA VAL A 310 -2.41 -38.92 -8.11
C VAL A 310 -3.00 -40.25 -8.61
N ASP A 311 -4.05 -40.22 -9.45
CA ASP A 311 -4.78 -41.44 -9.87
C ASP A 311 -4.19 -42.16 -11.08
N GLN A 312 -3.34 -41.52 -11.89
CA GLN A 312 -2.69 -42.16 -13.05
C GLN A 312 -1.72 -43.30 -12.71
N ARG A 313 -1.33 -43.47 -11.44
CA ARG A 313 -0.57 -44.66 -11.02
C ARG A 313 -1.39 -45.94 -11.04
N SER A 314 -2.73 -45.86 -11.02
CA SER A 314 -3.61 -47.03 -11.07
C SER A 314 -3.82 -47.60 -12.49
N SER A 315 -3.66 -46.78 -13.53
CA SER A 315 -3.83 -47.21 -14.93
C SER A 315 -2.57 -47.80 -15.57
N LEU A 316 -1.39 -47.60 -14.96
CA LEU A 316 -0.15 -48.25 -15.41
C LEU A 316 -0.02 -49.70 -14.92
N SER A 317 -0.77 -50.11 -13.89
CA SER A 317 -0.79 -51.50 -13.41
C SER A 317 -1.65 -52.44 -14.27
N THR A 318 -2.62 -51.94 -15.03
CA THR A 318 -3.48 -52.77 -15.90
C THR A 318 -2.87 -53.08 -17.25
N ALA A 319 -1.82 -52.34 -17.68
CA ALA A 319 -1.12 -52.59 -18.94
C ALA A 319 0.05 -53.60 -18.82
N LEU A 320 0.36 -54.07 -17.60
CA LEU A 320 1.42 -55.05 -17.35
C LEU A 320 0.93 -56.51 -17.30
N VAL A 321 -0.34 -56.76 -17.67
CA VAL A 321 -0.89 -58.11 -17.81
C VAL A 321 -0.98 -58.45 -19.30
N ASN A 322 0.18 -58.56 -19.95
CA ASN A 322 0.33 -59.27 -21.23
C ASN A 322 1.67 -60.02 -21.15
N PRO A 323 1.70 -61.37 -21.05
CA PRO A 323 2.93 -62.10 -20.72
C PRO A 323 3.91 -62.29 -21.89
N ASP A 324 3.59 -61.84 -23.10
CA ASP A 324 4.34 -62.21 -24.31
C ASP A 324 5.17 -61.05 -24.87
N ILE A 325 6.16 -60.56 -24.11
CA ILE A 325 7.22 -59.70 -24.66
C ILE A 325 8.58 -60.24 -24.23
N GLU A 326 9.36 -60.68 -25.22
CA GLU A 326 10.76 -61.08 -25.11
C GLU A 326 11.56 -60.08 -24.27
N VAL A 327 12.19 -60.58 -23.21
CA VAL A 327 13.07 -59.80 -22.34
C VAL A 327 14.38 -59.52 -23.08
N SER A 328 14.40 -58.43 -23.84
CA SER A 328 15.65 -57.87 -24.37
C SER A 328 16.55 -57.46 -23.20
N LYS A 329 17.80 -57.93 -23.21
CA LYS A 329 18.83 -57.57 -22.23
C LYS A 329 19.20 -56.10 -22.40
N PHE A 330 18.48 -55.20 -21.74
CA PHE A 330 18.81 -53.78 -21.68
C PHE A 330 20.25 -53.58 -21.17
N THR A 331 21.11 -52.95 -21.97
CA THR A 331 22.48 -52.63 -21.57
C THR A 331 22.47 -51.52 -20.50
N LEU A 332 23.55 -51.38 -19.71
CA LEU A 332 23.70 -50.27 -18.73
C LEU A 332 23.50 -48.89 -19.39
N ARG A 333 23.91 -48.76 -20.65
CA ARG A 333 23.71 -47.55 -21.47
C ARG A 333 22.22 -47.25 -21.68
N ASP A 334 21.41 -48.25 -22.00
CA ASP A 334 19.97 -48.08 -22.22
C ASP A 334 19.22 -47.71 -20.94
N LYS A 335 19.62 -48.28 -19.79
CA LYS A 335 19.09 -47.90 -18.48
C LYS A 335 19.44 -46.45 -18.10
N CYS A 336 20.66 -46.00 -18.42
CA CYS A 336 21.07 -44.61 -18.22
C CYS A 336 20.31 -43.65 -19.14
N ILE A 337 20.13 -44.01 -20.42
CA ILE A 337 19.35 -43.23 -21.39
C ILE A 337 17.88 -43.13 -20.93
N GLN A 338 17.26 -44.25 -20.52
CA GLN A 338 15.88 -44.23 -20.00
C GLN A 338 15.74 -43.39 -18.72
N LYS A 339 16.69 -43.48 -17.77
CA LYS A 339 16.68 -42.61 -16.58
C LYS A 339 16.85 -41.13 -16.95
N ALA A 340 17.70 -40.81 -17.92
CA ALA A 340 17.90 -39.45 -18.40
C ALA A 340 16.63 -38.90 -19.08
N ILE A 341 15.95 -39.70 -19.91
CA ILE A 341 14.67 -39.35 -20.55
C ILE A 341 13.60 -39.14 -19.47
N GLN A 342 13.44 -40.07 -18.52
CA GLN A 342 12.48 -39.92 -17.41
C GLN A 342 12.75 -38.68 -16.55
N LEU A 343 14.02 -38.35 -16.31
CA LEU A 343 14.41 -37.15 -15.58
C LEU A 343 14.09 -35.89 -16.39
N LYS A 344 14.43 -35.87 -17.68
CA LYS A 344 14.08 -34.78 -18.61
C LYS A 344 12.57 -34.54 -18.63
N ASP A 345 11.77 -35.59 -18.76
CA ASP A 345 10.31 -35.49 -18.84
C ASP A 345 9.72 -34.98 -17.52
N LYS A 346 10.23 -35.44 -16.37
CA LYS A 346 9.84 -34.91 -15.06
C LYS A 346 10.18 -33.43 -14.89
N ILE A 347 11.39 -33.03 -15.31
CA ILE A 347 11.82 -31.63 -15.26
C ILE A 347 10.95 -30.78 -16.18
N LEU A 348 10.74 -31.21 -17.42
CA LEU A 348 9.93 -30.49 -18.39
C LEU A 348 8.47 -30.35 -17.91
N HIS A 349 7.89 -31.43 -17.37
CA HIS A 349 6.55 -31.39 -16.79
C HIS A 349 6.48 -30.42 -15.59
N GLY A 350 7.48 -30.45 -14.70
CA GLY A 350 7.59 -29.52 -13.58
C GLY A 350 7.69 -28.06 -14.04
N LEU A 351 8.50 -27.79 -15.07
CA LEU A 351 8.63 -26.47 -15.68
C LEU A 351 7.32 -25.99 -16.31
N ILE A 352 6.57 -26.86 -16.99
CA ILE A 352 5.26 -26.54 -17.57
C ILE A 352 4.25 -26.19 -16.47
N ILE A 353 4.21 -26.96 -15.37
CA ILE A 353 3.33 -26.66 -14.22
C ILE A 353 3.72 -25.33 -13.59
N LEU A 354 5.02 -25.12 -13.33
CA LEU A 354 5.53 -23.87 -12.78
C LEU A 354 5.14 -22.69 -13.67
N TRP A 355 5.37 -22.80 -14.98
CA TRP A 355 5.01 -21.80 -15.98
C TRP A 355 3.52 -21.47 -15.93
N SER A 356 2.66 -22.50 -15.93
CA SER A 356 1.21 -22.33 -15.83
C SER A 356 0.80 -21.60 -14.54
N ILE A 357 1.39 -21.98 -13.39
CA ILE A 357 1.10 -21.33 -12.11
C ILE A 357 1.54 -19.86 -12.13
N GLN A 358 2.74 -19.56 -12.62
CA GLN A 358 3.26 -18.18 -12.64
C GLN A 358 2.41 -17.26 -13.50
N TRP A 359 1.98 -17.69 -14.69
CA TRP A 359 1.07 -16.90 -15.54
C TRP A 359 -0.28 -16.64 -14.87
N ARG A 360 -0.85 -17.65 -14.22
CA ARG A 360 -2.14 -17.51 -13.53
C ARG A 360 -2.03 -16.59 -12.32
N LEU A 361 -0.95 -16.71 -11.54
CA LEU A 361 -0.67 -15.80 -10.44
C LEU A 361 -0.50 -14.37 -10.96
N ALA A 362 0.30 -14.17 -12.00
CA ALA A 362 0.55 -12.84 -12.54
C ALA A 362 -0.73 -12.18 -13.09
N LEU A 363 -1.55 -12.91 -13.85
CA LEU A 363 -2.79 -12.37 -14.40
C LEU A 363 -3.84 -12.09 -13.32
N LEU A 364 -4.10 -13.07 -12.45
CA LEU A 364 -5.18 -12.96 -11.46
C LEU A 364 -4.79 -12.09 -10.26
N LEU A 365 -3.57 -12.24 -9.71
CA LEU A 365 -3.09 -11.36 -8.65
C LEU A 365 -2.67 -9.99 -9.18
N GLY A 366 -2.29 -9.86 -10.46
CA GLY A 366 -1.97 -8.57 -11.06
C GLY A 366 -3.13 -7.59 -10.95
N VAL A 367 -4.34 -8.01 -11.33
CA VAL A 367 -5.54 -7.17 -11.17
C VAL A 367 -5.80 -6.83 -9.69
N LEU A 368 -5.66 -7.81 -8.79
CA LEU A 368 -5.81 -7.57 -7.36
C LEU A 368 -4.76 -6.58 -6.81
N GLN A 369 -3.51 -6.65 -7.28
CA GLN A 369 -2.46 -5.68 -6.99
C GLN A 369 -2.82 -4.30 -7.53
N GLY A 370 -3.35 -4.22 -8.76
CA GLY A 370 -3.85 -2.99 -9.34
C GLY A 370 -4.94 -2.33 -8.49
N ILE A 371 -5.89 -3.12 -7.98
CA ILE A 371 -6.96 -2.62 -7.09
C ILE A 371 -6.38 -2.13 -5.75
N LEU A 372 -5.38 -2.81 -5.21
CA LEU A 372 -4.81 -2.50 -3.89
C LEU A 372 -3.77 -1.37 -3.93
N PHE A 373 -3.08 -1.18 -5.05
CA PHE A 373 -1.92 -0.29 -5.16
C PHE A 373 -1.97 0.70 -6.33
N GLY A 374 -3.02 0.67 -7.15
CA GLY A 374 -3.22 1.59 -8.30
C GLY A 374 -2.43 1.22 -9.56
N GLY A 375 -1.65 0.14 -9.54
CA GLY A 375 -0.88 -0.28 -10.72
C GLY A 375 -0.40 -1.72 -10.62
N ILE A 376 0.07 -2.23 -11.75
CA ILE A 376 0.64 -3.56 -11.88
C ILE A 376 2.12 -3.45 -12.29
N ALA A 377 2.90 -4.47 -11.94
CA ALA A 377 4.31 -4.60 -12.30
C ALA A 377 4.43 -5.64 -13.42
N PRO A 378 4.45 -5.25 -14.72
CA PRO A 378 4.53 -6.21 -15.83
C PRO A 378 5.78 -7.09 -15.74
N HIS A 379 6.89 -6.53 -15.26
CA HIS A 379 8.14 -7.25 -15.12
C HIS A 379 8.08 -8.40 -14.10
N SER A 380 7.10 -8.38 -13.19
CA SER A 380 6.92 -9.44 -12.20
C SER A 380 6.70 -10.82 -12.83
N ILE A 381 6.14 -10.92 -14.05
CA ILE A 381 5.91 -12.20 -14.73
C ILE A 381 7.22 -12.95 -14.95
N TRP A 382 8.15 -12.32 -15.64
CA TRP A 382 9.42 -12.95 -16.02
C TRP A 382 10.41 -12.95 -14.85
N LEU A 383 10.37 -11.93 -13.98
CA LEU A 383 11.21 -11.89 -12.78
C LEU A 383 10.83 -13.00 -11.81
N ASN A 384 9.55 -13.16 -11.47
CA ASN A 384 9.14 -14.20 -10.52
C ASN A 384 9.39 -15.60 -11.07
N MET A 385 9.33 -15.79 -12.38
CA MET A 385 9.67 -17.05 -13.01
C MET A 385 11.12 -17.49 -12.76
N LEU A 386 12.05 -16.53 -12.75
CA LEU A 386 13.47 -16.80 -12.49
C LEU A 386 13.78 -16.75 -10.99
N LEU A 387 13.28 -15.73 -10.30
CA LEU A 387 13.64 -15.41 -8.94
C LEU A 387 12.92 -16.28 -7.91
N VAL A 388 11.65 -16.66 -8.08
CA VAL A 388 10.96 -17.50 -7.09
C VAL A 388 11.67 -18.86 -6.92
N PRO A 389 12.02 -19.61 -7.99
CA PRO A 389 12.81 -20.83 -7.85
C PRO A 389 14.21 -20.57 -7.29
N TRP A 390 14.89 -19.51 -7.76
CA TRP A 390 16.22 -19.16 -7.29
C TRP A 390 16.25 -18.85 -5.79
N PHE A 391 15.29 -18.06 -5.31
CA PHE A 391 15.15 -17.76 -3.89
C PHE A 391 14.84 -19.02 -3.07
N SER A 392 13.92 -19.85 -3.57
CA SER A 392 13.47 -21.04 -2.85
C SER A 392 14.55 -22.12 -2.73
N LEU A 393 15.35 -22.30 -3.79
CA LEU A 393 16.31 -23.40 -3.89
C LEU A 393 17.73 -23.00 -3.50
N VAL A 394 18.10 -21.72 -3.62
CA VAL A 394 19.48 -21.25 -3.46
C VAL A 394 19.56 -20.19 -2.37
N VAL A 395 18.92 -19.04 -2.55
CA VAL A 395 19.13 -17.87 -1.66
C VAL A 395 18.69 -18.15 -0.24
N ILE A 396 17.44 -18.60 -0.02
CA ILE A 396 16.90 -18.82 1.32
C ILE A 396 17.65 -19.96 2.01
N PRO A 397 17.88 -21.14 1.39
CA PRO A 397 18.65 -22.20 2.02
C PRO A 397 20.07 -21.79 2.40
N LEU A 398 20.80 -21.10 1.51
CA LEU A 398 22.16 -20.63 1.82
C LEU A 398 22.14 -19.59 2.94
N THR A 399 21.23 -18.61 2.88
CA THR A 399 21.12 -17.57 3.91
C THR A 399 20.81 -18.16 5.28
N MET A 400 19.86 -19.09 5.35
CA MET A 400 19.52 -19.76 6.61
C MET A 400 20.68 -20.62 7.09
N LEU A 401 21.27 -21.46 6.23
CA LEU A 401 22.40 -22.32 6.61
C LEU A 401 23.58 -21.49 7.12
N SER A 402 23.94 -20.40 6.43
CA SER A 402 24.95 -19.44 6.87
C SER A 402 24.62 -18.87 8.26
N PHE A 403 23.38 -18.45 8.49
CA PHE A 403 22.95 -17.96 9.79
C PHE A 403 23.05 -19.02 10.89
N PHE A 404 22.63 -20.26 10.63
CA PHE A 404 22.71 -21.34 11.63
C PHE A 404 24.15 -21.78 11.92
N ILE A 405 25.02 -21.86 10.90
CA ILE A 405 26.45 -22.15 11.08
C ILE A 405 27.09 -21.04 11.91
N TRP A 406 26.80 -19.78 11.59
CA TRP A 406 27.29 -18.64 12.34
C TRP A 406 26.81 -18.65 13.80
N LEU A 407 25.53 -18.94 14.04
CA LEU A 407 24.98 -19.05 15.39
C LEU A 407 25.62 -20.20 16.18
N LEU A 408 25.85 -21.35 15.54
CA LEU A 408 26.54 -22.49 16.16
C LEU A 408 27.99 -22.13 16.51
N ALA A 409 28.71 -21.46 15.61
CA ALA A 409 30.06 -20.98 15.85
C ALA A 409 30.11 -19.99 17.03
N LEU A 410 29.16 -19.07 17.10
CA LEU A 410 28.99 -18.14 18.23
C LEU A 410 28.79 -18.90 19.56
N CYS A 411 27.91 -19.90 19.58
CA CYS A 411 27.67 -20.72 20.77
C CYS A 411 28.92 -21.53 21.19
N ILE A 412 29.66 -22.09 20.24
CA ILE A 412 30.89 -22.86 20.51
C ILE A 412 31.98 -21.94 21.07
N LEU A 413 32.18 -20.77 20.46
CA LEU A 413 33.20 -19.81 20.92
C LEU A 413 32.84 -19.26 22.30
N TRP A 414 31.56 -19.01 22.56
CA TRP A 414 31.07 -18.63 23.89
C TRP A 414 31.32 -19.74 24.93
N LEU A 415 31.06 -21.01 24.58
CA LEU A 415 31.34 -22.17 25.45
C LEU A 415 32.83 -22.34 25.73
N LEU A 416 33.69 -22.04 24.75
CA LEU A 416 35.15 -22.14 24.85
C LEU A 416 35.81 -20.87 25.42
N ALA A 417 35.04 -19.83 25.75
CA ALA A 417 35.52 -18.54 26.23
C ALA A 417 36.59 -17.87 25.33
N ILE A 418 36.47 -18.02 24.01
CA ILE A 418 37.39 -17.45 23.02
C ILE A 418 36.86 -16.07 22.56
N ASP A 419 37.75 -15.09 22.42
CA ASP A 419 37.39 -13.72 22.01
C ASP A 419 36.71 -13.63 20.64
N ILE A 420 35.64 -12.82 20.59
CA ILE A 420 34.73 -12.61 19.46
C ILE A 420 35.42 -11.95 18.23
N VAL A 421 36.60 -11.34 18.42
CA VAL A 421 37.35 -10.70 17.32
C VAL A 421 37.75 -11.73 16.25
N SER A 422 37.98 -12.99 16.65
CA SER A 422 38.27 -14.12 15.75
C SER A 422 37.09 -14.50 14.84
N LEU A 423 35.88 -14.05 15.18
CA LEU A 423 34.63 -14.40 14.53
C LEU A 423 34.36 -13.55 13.29
N GLN A 424 34.98 -12.37 13.14
CA GLN A 424 34.69 -11.46 12.02
C GLN A 424 35.10 -12.05 10.67
N SER A 425 36.33 -12.57 10.54
CA SER A 425 36.80 -13.21 9.30
C SER A 425 36.02 -14.48 8.96
N LEU A 426 35.74 -15.32 9.96
CA LEU A 426 34.93 -16.51 9.83
C LEU A 426 33.48 -16.17 9.42
N SER A 427 32.88 -15.14 10.02
CA SER A 427 31.54 -14.67 9.68
C SER A 427 31.47 -14.20 8.23
N VAL A 428 32.46 -13.42 7.78
CA VAL A 428 32.53 -12.96 6.39
C VAL A 428 32.58 -14.16 5.43
N MET A 429 33.40 -15.17 5.72
CA MET A 429 33.47 -16.39 4.92
C MET A 429 32.14 -17.17 4.91
N ILE A 430 31.45 -17.25 6.05
CA ILE A 430 30.15 -17.95 6.16
C ILE A 430 29.06 -17.26 5.32
N PHE A 431 29.01 -15.92 5.31
CA PHE A 431 27.96 -15.17 4.60
C PHE A 431 28.31 -14.82 3.15
N GLN A 432 29.56 -14.99 2.71
CA GLN A 432 29.99 -14.67 1.35
C GLN A 432 29.18 -15.41 0.27
N TRP A 433 28.89 -16.69 0.49
CA TRP A 433 28.06 -17.48 -0.45
C TRP A 433 26.60 -17.03 -0.48
N ALA A 434 26.05 -16.63 0.68
CA ALA A 434 24.71 -16.07 0.74
C ALA A 434 24.66 -14.73 -0.01
N ASN A 435 25.66 -13.85 0.17
CA ASN A 435 25.77 -12.60 -0.58
C ASN A 435 25.89 -12.84 -2.09
N PHE A 436 26.80 -13.73 -2.51
CA PHE A 436 27.00 -14.04 -3.93
C PHE A 436 25.73 -14.60 -4.59
N SER A 437 24.92 -15.36 -3.84
CA SER A 437 23.63 -15.87 -4.34
C SER A 437 22.62 -14.76 -4.66
N LEU A 438 22.79 -13.56 -4.12
CA LEU A 438 21.92 -12.40 -4.35
C LEU A 438 22.37 -11.51 -5.53
N GLU A 439 23.57 -11.70 -6.07
CA GLU A 439 24.06 -10.90 -7.20
C GLU A 439 23.19 -11.05 -8.47
N PRO A 440 22.72 -12.26 -8.87
CA PRO A 440 21.78 -12.40 -9.99
C PRO A 440 20.47 -11.62 -9.76
N PHE A 441 20.01 -11.56 -8.51
CA PHE A 441 18.83 -10.79 -8.15
C PHE A 441 19.06 -9.29 -8.30
N ALA A 442 20.19 -8.77 -7.80
CA ALA A 442 20.55 -7.37 -7.95
C ALA A 442 20.70 -6.96 -9.43
N TRP A 443 21.36 -7.78 -10.23
CA TRP A 443 21.51 -7.57 -11.67
C TRP A 443 20.14 -7.52 -12.39
N LEU A 444 19.24 -8.45 -12.07
CA LEU A 444 17.90 -8.50 -12.66
C LEU A 444 17.03 -7.27 -12.32
N LEU A 445 17.15 -6.74 -11.10
CA LEU A 445 16.48 -5.50 -10.72
C LEU A 445 17.00 -4.31 -11.54
N GLN A 446 18.32 -4.17 -11.68
CA GLN A 446 18.93 -3.11 -12.49
C GLN A 446 18.55 -3.22 -13.97
N LEU A 447 18.47 -4.45 -14.51
CA LEU A 447 18.00 -4.68 -15.88
C LEU A 447 16.55 -4.21 -16.05
N SER A 448 15.68 -4.54 -15.10
CA SER A 448 14.29 -4.13 -15.11
C SER A 448 14.11 -2.62 -15.14
N ASP A 449 14.95 -1.86 -14.41
CA ASP A 449 14.87 -0.40 -14.38
C ASP A 449 15.17 0.26 -15.73
N ARG A 450 15.99 -0.40 -16.56
CA ARG A 450 16.36 0.09 -17.91
C ARG A 450 15.33 -0.25 -18.97
N LEU A 451 14.39 -1.14 -18.68
CA LEU A 451 13.37 -1.58 -19.63
C LEU A 451 12.10 -0.70 -19.51
N PRO A 452 11.41 -0.42 -20.64
CA PRO A 452 10.13 0.27 -20.62
C PRO A 452 9.07 -0.57 -19.90
N LEU A 453 7.94 0.03 -19.53
CA LEU A 453 6.82 -0.65 -18.85
C LEU A 453 7.18 -1.22 -17.45
N LYS A 454 8.12 -0.58 -16.75
CA LYS A 454 8.46 -0.91 -15.35
C LYS A 454 7.24 -0.97 -14.44
N GLN A 455 6.27 -0.08 -14.64
CA GLN A 455 5.00 -0.07 -13.92
C GLN A 455 3.90 0.39 -14.87
N LEU A 456 2.78 -0.34 -14.88
CA LEU A 456 1.58 0.06 -15.59
C LEU A 456 0.58 0.57 -14.56
N VAL A 457 0.38 1.88 -14.53
CA VAL A 457 -0.64 2.51 -13.70
C VAL A 457 -1.99 2.32 -14.39
N LEU A 458 -3.00 1.89 -13.63
CA LEU A 458 -4.32 1.57 -14.17
C LEU A 458 -5.34 2.59 -13.69
N THR A 459 -6.19 3.04 -14.61
CA THR A 459 -7.35 3.89 -14.30
C THR A 459 -8.42 3.10 -13.54
N GLU A 460 -9.33 3.78 -12.86
CA GLU A 460 -10.46 3.11 -12.19
C GLU A 460 -11.33 2.30 -13.17
N GLN A 461 -11.49 2.80 -14.41
CA GLN A 461 -12.22 2.10 -15.47
C GLN A 461 -11.50 0.83 -15.93
N GLU A 462 -10.17 0.89 -16.09
CA GLU A 462 -9.35 -0.28 -16.42
C GLU A 462 -9.36 -1.32 -15.28
N LEU A 463 -9.34 -0.88 -14.03
CA LEU A 463 -9.46 -1.76 -12.87
C LEU A 463 -10.82 -2.45 -12.82
N ALA A 464 -11.91 -1.70 -13.05
CA ALA A 464 -13.25 -2.27 -13.12
C ALA A 464 -13.36 -3.30 -14.25
N ALA A 465 -12.87 -2.98 -15.45
CA ALA A 465 -12.78 -3.93 -16.55
C ALA A 465 -11.91 -5.15 -16.21
N GLY A 466 -10.82 -4.94 -15.48
CA GLY A 466 -9.94 -5.98 -14.97
C GLY A 466 -10.64 -6.96 -14.03
N VAL A 467 -11.60 -6.51 -13.20
CA VAL A 467 -12.40 -7.40 -12.36
C VAL A 467 -13.25 -8.35 -13.19
N PHE A 468 -13.93 -7.84 -14.23
CA PHE A 468 -14.70 -8.69 -15.15
C PHE A 468 -13.79 -9.66 -15.92
N PHE A 469 -12.59 -9.21 -16.32
CA PHE A 469 -11.56 -10.05 -16.91
C PHE A 469 -11.14 -11.21 -15.99
N VAL A 470 -10.92 -10.95 -14.70
CA VAL A 470 -10.59 -11.97 -13.70
C VAL A 470 -11.72 -12.99 -13.57
N PHE A 471 -12.98 -12.55 -13.50
CA PHE A 471 -14.12 -13.46 -13.48
C PHE A 471 -14.21 -14.31 -14.75
N ALA A 472 -13.99 -13.71 -15.92
CA ALA A 472 -13.93 -14.43 -17.18
C ALA A 472 -12.83 -15.50 -17.19
N LEU A 473 -11.63 -15.18 -16.68
CA LEU A 473 -10.52 -16.13 -16.55
C LEU A 473 -10.82 -17.27 -15.56
N ILE A 474 -11.41 -16.97 -14.40
CA ILE A 474 -11.80 -17.99 -13.42
C ILE A 474 -12.82 -18.94 -14.05
N LEU A 475 -13.78 -18.41 -14.80
CA LEU A 475 -14.72 -19.26 -15.53
C LEU A 475 -13.98 -20.11 -16.57
N LEU A 476 -13.13 -19.52 -17.41
CA LEU A 476 -12.33 -20.31 -18.36
C LEU A 476 -11.55 -21.46 -17.71
N MET A 477 -11.02 -21.27 -16.49
CA MET A 477 -10.38 -22.35 -15.72
C MET A 477 -11.37 -23.42 -15.26
N LEU A 478 -12.59 -23.05 -14.88
CA LEU A 478 -13.63 -23.96 -14.41
C LEU A 478 -14.39 -24.66 -15.55
N ARG A 479 -14.14 -24.28 -16.81
CA ARG A 479 -14.78 -24.88 -18.02
C ARG A 479 -14.73 -26.41 -18.05
N GLY A 480 -13.67 -27.02 -17.51
CA GLY A 480 -13.48 -28.47 -17.46
C GLY A 480 -14.57 -29.21 -16.67
N TYR A 481 -15.18 -28.53 -15.68
CA TYR A 481 -16.20 -29.09 -14.80
C TYR A 481 -17.63 -28.85 -15.30
N VAL A 482 -17.80 -28.16 -16.44
CA VAL A 482 -19.12 -27.80 -16.98
C VAL A 482 -19.64 -28.90 -17.92
N PRO A 483 -20.88 -29.41 -17.71
CA PRO A 483 -21.51 -30.39 -18.60
C PRO A 483 -21.56 -29.91 -20.06
N SER A 484 -21.42 -30.83 -21.02
CA SER A 484 -21.33 -30.51 -22.46
C SER A 484 -22.48 -29.62 -22.96
N GLN A 485 -23.70 -29.90 -22.51
CA GLN A 485 -24.92 -29.18 -22.87
C GLN A 485 -24.92 -27.70 -22.45
N ARG A 486 -24.18 -27.33 -21.40
CA ARG A 486 -24.10 -25.95 -20.90
C ARG A 486 -22.88 -25.19 -21.42
N LYS A 487 -21.97 -25.82 -22.16
CA LYS A 487 -20.72 -25.18 -22.65
C LYS A 487 -20.97 -23.98 -23.55
N TRP A 488 -22.07 -23.94 -24.32
CA TRP A 488 -22.42 -22.79 -25.14
C TRP A 488 -22.78 -21.57 -24.28
N SER A 489 -23.70 -21.73 -23.32
CA SER A 489 -24.06 -20.67 -22.36
C SER A 489 -22.84 -20.14 -21.60
N TYR A 490 -21.90 -21.02 -21.26
CA TYR A 490 -20.65 -20.66 -20.61
C TYR A 490 -19.76 -19.75 -21.46
N ARG A 491 -19.64 -20.05 -22.76
CA ARG A 491 -18.87 -19.22 -23.70
C ARG A 491 -19.48 -17.84 -23.84
N VAL A 492 -20.81 -17.76 -23.94
CA VAL A 492 -21.53 -16.48 -24.01
C VAL A 492 -21.24 -15.64 -22.76
N ILE A 493 -21.35 -16.22 -21.56
CA ILE A 493 -21.05 -15.52 -20.30
C ILE A 493 -19.60 -15.01 -20.29
N VAL A 494 -18.63 -15.85 -20.64
CA VAL A 494 -17.22 -15.43 -20.72
C VAL A 494 -17.05 -14.28 -21.72
N SER A 495 -17.65 -14.36 -22.91
CA SER A 495 -17.58 -13.30 -23.92
C SER A 495 -18.20 -11.99 -23.41
N VAL A 496 -19.33 -12.04 -22.72
CA VAL A 496 -19.97 -10.86 -22.10
C VAL A 496 -19.08 -10.25 -21.03
N LEU A 497 -18.45 -11.06 -20.18
CA LEU A 497 -17.51 -10.58 -19.15
C LEU A 497 -16.22 -9.98 -19.74
N MET A 498 -15.84 -10.36 -20.96
CA MET A 498 -14.69 -9.76 -21.66
C MET A 498 -15.04 -8.42 -22.34
N LEU A 499 -16.33 -8.14 -22.57
CA LEU A 499 -16.79 -6.97 -23.32
C LEU A 499 -16.34 -5.63 -22.70
N PRO A 500 -16.37 -5.41 -21.37
CA PRO A 500 -15.87 -4.16 -20.77
C PRO A 500 -14.40 -3.86 -21.09
N VAL A 501 -13.53 -4.88 -21.14
CA VAL A 501 -12.10 -4.71 -21.50
C VAL A 501 -11.97 -4.27 -22.96
N ILE A 502 -12.71 -4.94 -23.84
CA ILE A 502 -12.69 -4.68 -25.29
C ILE A 502 -13.25 -3.28 -25.56
N MET A 503 -14.39 -2.93 -24.97
CA MET A 503 -14.99 -1.61 -25.10
C MET A 503 -14.09 -0.50 -24.57
N ASN A 504 -13.48 -0.67 -23.39
CA ASN A 504 -12.56 0.31 -22.85
C ASN A 504 -11.36 0.56 -23.78
N LYS A 505 -10.79 -0.50 -24.37
CA LYS A 505 -9.71 -0.36 -25.37
C LYS A 505 -10.16 0.30 -26.67
N LEU A 506 -11.36 -0.04 -27.16
CA LEU A 506 -11.90 0.57 -28.38
C LEU A 506 -12.21 2.06 -28.21
N VAL A 507 -12.71 2.46 -27.04
CA VAL A 507 -12.96 3.87 -26.69
C VAL A 507 -11.65 4.63 -26.48
N THR A 508 -10.70 4.06 -25.74
CA THR A 508 -9.41 4.72 -25.45
C THR A 508 -8.50 4.87 -26.67
N HIS A 509 -8.64 4.01 -27.69
CA HIS A 509 -7.95 4.12 -28.97
C HIS A 509 -8.76 4.85 -30.05
N GLU A 510 -9.88 5.49 -29.68
CA GLU A 510 -10.74 6.26 -30.59
C GLU A 510 -11.28 5.47 -31.81
N ILE A 511 -11.30 4.13 -31.73
CA ILE A 511 -11.81 3.26 -32.80
C ILE A 511 -13.34 3.25 -32.80
N LEU A 512 -13.95 3.26 -31.60
CA LEU A 512 -15.34 3.68 -31.46
C LEU A 512 -15.34 5.18 -31.20
N LEU A 513 -16.14 5.91 -31.98
CA LEU A 513 -16.52 7.28 -31.65
C LEU A 513 -17.06 7.29 -30.22
N SER A 514 -16.32 7.92 -29.30
CA SER A 514 -17.00 8.60 -28.20
C SER A 514 -18.04 9.50 -28.85
N PRO A 515 -19.32 9.50 -28.43
CA PRO A 515 -20.36 10.30 -29.07
C PRO A 515 -19.78 11.68 -29.31
N ALA A 516 -19.71 12.07 -30.59
CA ALA A 516 -18.88 13.17 -31.07
C ALA A 516 -19.10 14.39 -30.18
N SER A 517 -18.19 14.60 -29.24
CA SER A 517 -18.26 15.74 -28.37
C SER A 517 -17.72 16.88 -29.22
N SER A 518 -18.61 17.66 -29.81
CA SER A 518 -18.29 19.04 -30.14
C SER A 518 -17.53 19.64 -28.95
N LEU A 519 -16.44 20.37 -29.19
CA LEU A 519 -15.84 21.21 -28.16
C LEU A 519 -16.99 22.05 -27.56
N GLY A 520 -17.43 21.72 -26.35
CA GLY A 520 -18.64 22.28 -25.72
C GLY A 520 -19.69 21.28 -25.18
N SER A 521 -19.67 19.99 -25.56
CA SER A 521 -20.67 18.99 -25.10
C SER A 521 -20.12 17.89 -24.19
N THR A 522 -18.80 17.81 -23.96
CA THR A 522 -18.24 16.94 -22.93
C THR A 522 -18.35 17.58 -21.55
N PRO A 523 -19.06 16.96 -20.60
CA PRO A 523 -19.11 17.45 -19.22
C PRO A 523 -17.68 17.51 -18.66
N TRP A 524 -17.31 18.66 -18.13
CA TRP A 524 -16.05 18.85 -17.43
C TRP A 524 -16.26 18.62 -15.93
N GLN A 525 -15.17 18.36 -15.22
CA GLN A 525 -15.18 18.09 -13.80
C GLN A 525 -14.16 18.97 -13.09
N LEU A 526 -14.45 19.33 -11.84
CA LEU A 526 -13.53 20.02 -10.95
C LEU A 526 -13.33 19.18 -9.69
N HIS A 527 -12.09 18.99 -9.29
CA HIS A 527 -11.73 18.17 -8.15
C HIS A 527 -10.91 18.97 -7.15
N ALA A 528 -11.47 19.24 -5.97
CA ALA A 528 -10.70 19.69 -4.83
C ALA A 528 -10.01 18.48 -4.18
N ILE A 529 -8.69 18.41 -4.29
CA ILE A 529 -7.89 17.31 -3.77
C ILE A 529 -7.62 17.55 -2.28
N ASP A 530 -7.83 16.53 -1.45
CA ASP A 530 -7.47 16.57 -0.04
C ASP A 530 -5.95 16.44 0.10
N VAL A 531 -5.27 17.58 0.18
CA VAL A 531 -3.81 17.68 0.38
C VAL A 531 -3.45 17.97 1.84
N ALA A 532 -4.39 17.83 2.78
CA ALA A 532 -4.25 18.20 4.19
C ALA A 532 -3.78 19.65 4.44
N GLN A 533 -2.51 19.99 4.20
CA GLN A 533 -2.06 21.38 4.28
C GLN A 533 -1.95 21.96 2.87
N GLY A 534 -2.71 23.03 2.63
CA GLY A 534 -2.71 23.75 1.37
C GLY A 534 -3.92 23.53 0.47
N MET A 535 -3.78 24.02 -0.76
CA MET A 535 -4.77 23.88 -1.83
C MET A 535 -4.20 23.07 -3.00
N ALA A 536 -5.07 22.26 -3.62
CA ALA A 536 -4.84 21.69 -4.94
C ALA A 536 -6.18 21.39 -5.59
N VAL A 537 -6.39 21.95 -6.77
CA VAL A 537 -7.61 21.79 -7.56
C VAL A 537 -7.24 21.28 -8.95
N VAL A 538 -7.98 20.29 -9.44
CA VAL A 538 -7.78 19.74 -10.78
C VAL A 538 -9.06 19.90 -11.60
N LEU A 539 -8.98 20.61 -12.70
CA LEU A 539 -10.01 20.61 -13.74
C LEU A 539 -9.73 19.43 -14.67
N GLN A 540 -10.77 18.72 -15.07
CA GLN A 540 -10.68 17.55 -15.93
C GLN A 540 -11.70 17.63 -17.06
N GLN A 541 -11.26 17.39 -18.30
CA GLN A 541 -12.13 17.07 -19.43
C GLN A 541 -11.46 15.98 -20.27
N GLY A 542 -12.06 14.79 -20.30
CA GLY A 542 -11.44 13.61 -20.91
C GLY A 542 -10.10 13.25 -20.25
N GLN A 543 -9.04 13.16 -21.05
CA GLN A 543 -7.66 12.87 -20.60
C GLN A 543 -6.83 14.13 -20.34
N HIS A 544 -7.41 15.32 -20.50
CA HIS A 544 -6.75 16.61 -20.29
C HIS A 544 -7.14 17.22 -18.95
N GLY A 545 -6.22 17.99 -18.36
CA GLY A 545 -6.50 18.73 -17.14
C GLY A 545 -5.74 20.03 -16.97
N VAL A 546 -6.24 20.86 -16.06
CA VAL A 546 -5.57 22.05 -15.52
C VAL A 546 -5.41 21.86 -14.03
N ILE A 547 -4.23 22.16 -13.50
CA ILE A 547 -3.95 22.12 -12.06
C ILE A 547 -3.91 23.54 -11.55
N TYR A 548 -4.61 23.83 -10.45
CA TYR A 548 -4.53 25.09 -9.71
C TYR A 548 -4.04 24.77 -8.29
N ASP A 549 -2.85 25.28 -7.95
CA ASP A 549 -2.06 24.95 -6.75
C ASP A 549 -1.69 23.46 -6.60
N THR A 550 -0.70 23.20 -5.74
CA THR A 550 0.06 21.94 -5.73
C THR A 550 0.16 21.29 -4.35
N GLY A 551 -0.31 21.97 -3.30
CA GLY A 551 -0.17 21.55 -1.90
C GLY A 551 1.27 21.63 -1.37
N ALA A 552 1.42 21.37 -0.07
CA ALA A 552 2.71 21.47 0.61
C ALA A 552 3.76 20.40 0.24
N ALA A 553 5.04 20.77 0.34
CA ALA A 553 6.18 19.84 0.35
C ALA A 553 7.09 20.05 1.57
N TYR A 554 7.76 18.99 2.02
CA TYR A 554 8.67 18.97 3.17
C TYR A 554 9.81 17.98 2.95
N GLY A 555 11.02 18.47 2.64
CA GLY A 555 12.15 17.60 2.28
C GLY A 555 11.80 16.72 1.07
N GLU A 556 11.97 15.41 1.20
CA GLU A 556 11.62 14.41 0.17
C GLU A 556 10.10 14.18 -0.01
N PHE A 557 9.26 14.74 0.87
CA PHE A 557 7.81 14.55 0.82
C PHE A 557 7.13 15.66 0.02
N SER A 558 6.20 15.31 -0.86
CA SER A 558 5.33 16.28 -1.57
C SER A 558 3.90 15.76 -1.67
N TYR A 559 2.91 16.63 -1.42
CA TYR A 559 1.50 16.29 -1.66
C TYR A 559 1.19 16.11 -3.16
N ALA A 560 1.94 16.74 -4.07
CA ALA A 560 1.82 16.47 -5.49
C ALA A 560 2.11 14.98 -5.79
N GLN A 561 3.22 14.45 -5.29
CA GLN A 561 3.56 13.04 -5.47
C GLN A 561 2.61 12.09 -4.73
N ARG A 562 2.12 12.51 -3.55
CA ARG A 562 1.34 11.66 -2.65
C ARG A 562 -0.16 11.61 -2.96
N ALA A 563 -0.72 12.70 -3.50
CA ALA A 563 -2.14 12.90 -3.68
C ALA A 563 -2.51 13.22 -5.14
N ILE A 564 -1.83 14.19 -5.77
CA ILE A 564 -2.19 14.67 -7.11
C ILE A 564 -1.84 13.63 -8.18
N LEU A 565 -0.59 13.18 -8.28
CA LEU A 565 -0.18 12.22 -9.33
C LEU A 565 -0.99 10.90 -9.29
N PRO A 566 -1.22 10.25 -8.12
CA PRO A 566 -2.06 9.06 -8.07
C PRO A 566 -3.51 9.33 -8.46
N PHE A 567 -4.03 10.52 -8.11
CA PHE A 567 -5.37 10.95 -8.51
C PHE A 567 -5.47 11.08 -10.03
N LEU A 568 -4.58 11.84 -10.67
CA LEU A 568 -4.53 12.03 -12.13
C LEU A 568 -4.50 10.69 -12.85
N ALA A 569 -3.62 9.78 -12.40
CA ALA A 569 -3.49 8.48 -13.00
C ALA A 569 -4.75 7.61 -12.82
N SER A 570 -5.38 7.65 -11.64
CA SER A 570 -6.65 6.92 -11.40
C SER A 570 -7.80 7.41 -12.27
N LYS A 571 -7.82 8.72 -12.55
CA LYS A 571 -8.81 9.38 -13.42
C LYS A 571 -8.50 9.27 -14.91
N GLY A 572 -7.32 8.76 -15.27
CA GLY A 572 -6.88 8.69 -16.67
C GLY A 572 -6.53 10.04 -17.28
N ILE A 573 -6.20 11.04 -16.46
CA ILE A 573 -5.69 12.34 -16.92
C ILE A 573 -4.22 12.13 -17.29
N ARG A 574 -3.90 12.27 -18.57
CA ARG A 574 -2.57 12.01 -19.13
C ARG A 574 -1.85 13.29 -19.56
N TYR A 575 -2.61 14.31 -19.91
CA TYR A 575 -2.09 15.58 -20.40
C TYR A 575 -2.50 16.68 -19.42
N ILE A 576 -1.52 17.41 -18.92
CA ILE A 576 -1.76 18.63 -18.16
C ILE A 576 -1.46 19.78 -19.10
N ASP A 577 -2.48 20.54 -19.45
CA ASP A 577 -2.37 21.65 -20.41
C ASP A 577 -1.79 22.89 -19.69
N TYR A 578 -2.25 23.13 -18.45
CA TYR A 578 -1.85 24.27 -17.64
C TYR A 578 -1.61 23.88 -16.18
N ILE A 579 -0.57 24.47 -15.58
CA ILE A 579 -0.37 24.49 -14.13
C ILE A 579 -0.46 25.95 -13.71
N VAL A 580 -1.41 26.29 -12.86
CA VAL A 580 -1.60 27.62 -12.29
C VAL A 580 -1.16 27.55 -10.83
N VAL A 581 -0.30 28.46 -10.41
CA VAL A 581 0.09 28.58 -9.01
C VAL A 581 -0.32 29.95 -8.52
N SER A 582 -1.12 29.97 -7.44
CA SER A 582 -1.69 31.20 -6.92
C SER A 582 -0.63 32.15 -6.39
N HIS A 583 0.29 31.66 -5.55
CA HIS A 583 1.40 32.39 -4.94
C HIS A 583 2.49 31.41 -4.45
N ASP A 584 3.62 31.93 -3.92
CA ASP A 584 4.85 31.15 -3.69
C ASP A 584 4.89 30.42 -2.33
N ASP A 585 3.85 30.58 -1.49
CA ASP A 585 3.82 29.87 -0.21
C ASP A 585 3.83 28.35 -0.39
N ASN A 586 4.55 27.67 0.50
CA ASN A 586 4.83 26.24 0.36
C ASN A 586 3.55 25.40 0.24
N ASP A 587 2.47 25.75 0.90
CA ASP A 587 1.21 25.01 0.83
C ASP A 587 0.38 25.26 -0.45
N HIS A 588 0.89 26.09 -1.36
CA HIS A 588 0.36 26.29 -2.72
C HIS A 588 1.38 25.87 -3.78
N ALA A 589 2.64 26.31 -3.66
CA ALA A 589 3.70 26.08 -4.64
C ALA A 589 4.61 24.87 -4.32
N GLY A 590 4.53 24.28 -3.13
CA GLY A 590 5.51 23.29 -2.66
C GLY A 590 5.62 22.03 -3.53
N GLY A 591 4.53 21.61 -4.17
CA GLY A 591 4.50 20.48 -5.09
C GLY A 591 4.90 20.80 -6.54
N LEU A 592 5.22 22.05 -6.87
CA LEU A 592 5.41 22.50 -8.25
C LEU A 592 6.52 21.74 -8.99
N ASN A 593 7.69 21.59 -8.37
CA ASN A 593 8.83 20.92 -9.00
C ASN A 593 8.49 19.48 -9.44
N VAL A 594 7.72 18.75 -8.62
CA VAL A 594 7.27 17.39 -8.93
C VAL A 594 6.34 17.39 -10.15
N LEU A 595 5.47 18.39 -10.28
CA LEU A 595 4.53 18.46 -11.40
C LEU A 595 5.20 18.91 -12.70
N VAL A 596 6.13 19.87 -12.65
CA VAL A 596 6.88 20.32 -13.83
C VAL A 596 7.79 19.21 -14.36
N GLU A 597 8.47 18.47 -13.49
CA GLU A 597 9.27 17.30 -13.89
C GLU A 597 8.39 16.22 -14.55
N GLN A 598 7.18 16.00 -14.02
CA GLN A 598 6.26 14.99 -14.52
C GLN A 598 5.51 15.41 -15.80
N PHE A 599 5.28 16.70 -15.99
CA PHE A 599 4.53 17.29 -17.11
C PHE A 599 5.30 18.47 -17.74
N PRO A 600 6.47 18.23 -18.36
CA PRO A 600 7.33 19.30 -18.88
C PRO A 600 6.71 20.09 -20.05
N GLN A 601 5.61 19.61 -20.62
CA GLN A 601 4.87 20.26 -21.71
C GLN A 601 3.74 21.17 -21.21
N ALA A 602 3.42 21.15 -19.91
CA ALA A 602 2.37 22.00 -19.36
C ALA A 602 2.80 23.47 -19.38
N THR A 603 1.89 24.38 -19.75
CA THR A 603 2.16 25.81 -19.64
C THR A 603 2.00 26.25 -18.19
N LEU A 604 3.03 26.84 -17.61
CA LEU A 604 2.97 27.38 -16.26
C LEU A 604 2.41 28.80 -16.25
N ILE A 605 1.51 29.08 -15.31
CA ILE A 605 0.92 30.40 -15.06
C ILE A 605 1.17 30.77 -13.60
N ALA A 606 1.95 31.83 -13.35
CA ALA A 606 2.32 32.29 -12.02
C ALA A 606 2.87 33.73 -12.04
N ASP A 607 2.66 34.50 -10.97
CA ASP A 607 3.08 35.90 -10.83
C ASP A 607 4.23 36.11 -9.80
N PHE A 608 5.07 35.09 -9.59
CA PHE A 608 6.23 35.17 -8.69
C PHE A 608 7.53 34.67 -9.36
N SER A 609 8.67 35.14 -8.84
CA SER A 609 9.99 34.76 -9.33
C SER A 609 10.33 33.35 -8.84
N MET A 610 10.33 32.38 -9.76
CA MET A 610 10.66 31.00 -9.41
C MET A 610 12.16 30.76 -9.30
N SER A 611 12.55 29.84 -8.42
CA SER A 611 13.94 29.36 -8.37
C SER A 611 14.34 28.69 -9.69
N VAL A 612 15.51 29.07 -10.20
CA VAL A 612 16.05 28.72 -11.54
C VAL A 612 16.06 27.21 -11.84
N SER A 613 16.12 26.33 -10.83
CA SER A 613 16.12 24.87 -10.99
C SER A 613 14.80 24.27 -11.49
N ALA A 614 13.66 24.97 -11.36
CA ALA A 614 12.37 24.50 -11.86
C ALA A 614 12.19 24.75 -13.38
N LEU A 615 13.04 25.61 -13.98
CA LEU A 615 12.85 26.16 -15.31
C LEU A 615 13.87 25.68 -16.36
N THR A 616 14.88 24.91 -15.96
CA THR A 616 16.03 24.61 -16.84
C THR A 616 15.68 23.82 -18.09
N ASP A 617 14.49 23.20 -18.17
CA ASP A 617 14.05 22.41 -19.35
C ASP A 617 12.64 22.74 -19.86
N SER A 618 11.93 23.73 -19.29
CA SER A 618 10.60 24.08 -19.76
C SER A 618 10.70 24.93 -21.04
N SER A 619 10.52 24.30 -22.19
CA SER A 619 10.46 24.95 -23.52
C SER A 619 9.31 25.95 -23.69
N HIS A 620 8.43 26.08 -22.69
CA HIS A 620 7.26 26.94 -22.69
C HIS A 620 7.38 27.88 -21.49
N GLY A 621 7.67 29.16 -21.75
CA GLY A 621 7.88 30.18 -20.72
C GLY A 621 6.70 30.34 -19.77
N VAL A 622 6.96 30.95 -18.61
CA VAL A 622 5.94 31.25 -17.59
C VAL A 622 5.05 32.38 -18.09
N LYS A 623 3.72 32.15 -18.06
CA LYS A 623 2.72 33.19 -18.30
C LYS A 623 2.36 33.89 -16.99
N THR A 624 2.03 35.17 -17.09
CA THR A 624 1.50 35.98 -16.01
C THR A 624 0.05 35.61 -15.71
N CYS A 625 -0.39 35.86 -14.48
CA CYS A 625 -1.75 35.64 -14.01
C CYS A 625 -2.69 36.80 -14.43
N ASP A 626 -2.77 37.04 -15.74
CA ASP A 626 -3.59 38.09 -16.32
C ASP A 626 -4.30 37.64 -17.62
N GLY A 627 -5.39 38.34 -17.93
CA GLY A 627 -6.18 38.11 -19.14
C GLY A 627 -7.15 36.93 -19.03
N GLU A 628 -7.53 36.40 -20.19
CA GLU A 628 -8.50 35.32 -20.31
C GLU A 628 -7.95 34.17 -21.13
N LEU A 629 -8.29 32.96 -20.72
CA LEU A 629 -7.90 31.72 -21.36
C LEU A 629 -9.13 30.86 -21.58
N PHE A 630 -9.35 30.40 -22.81
CA PHE A 630 -10.40 29.44 -23.11
C PHE A 630 -9.83 28.03 -23.14
N TRP A 631 -10.16 27.24 -22.12
CA TRP A 631 -9.73 25.85 -22.00
C TRP A 631 -10.90 24.90 -22.27
N ARG A 632 -10.94 24.36 -23.49
CA ARG A 632 -11.84 23.27 -23.91
C ARG A 632 -13.33 23.47 -23.58
N GLY A 633 -13.82 24.70 -23.69
CA GLY A 633 -15.22 25.04 -23.38
C GLY A 633 -15.40 25.80 -22.07
N VAL A 634 -14.36 25.89 -21.23
CA VAL A 634 -14.37 26.62 -19.97
C VAL A 634 -13.51 27.88 -20.11
N GLN A 635 -14.10 29.05 -19.83
CA GLN A 635 -13.40 30.31 -19.76
C GLN A 635 -12.75 30.46 -18.38
N LEU A 636 -11.43 30.69 -18.38
CA LEU A 636 -10.62 31.01 -17.21
C LEU A 636 -10.28 32.50 -17.30
N SER A 637 -10.92 33.33 -16.49
CA SER A 637 -10.65 34.76 -16.41
C SER A 637 -9.76 35.04 -15.19
N PHE A 638 -8.53 35.49 -15.44
CA PHE A 638 -7.56 35.84 -14.43
C PHE A 638 -7.76 37.30 -14.01
N ILE A 639 -8.12 37.53 -12.76
CA ILE A 639 -8.48 38.87 -12.28
C ILE A 639 -7.19 39.66 -11.94
N PRO A 640 -6.87 40.74 -12.67
CA PRO A 640 -5.59 41.43 -12.55
C PRO A 640 -5.29 41.92 -11.14
N ASN A 641 -4.02 41.83 -10.73
CA ASN A 641 -3.58 42.37 -9.46
C ASN A 641 -3.17 43.84 -9.58
N LEU A 642 -3.92 44.71 -8.90
CA LEU A 642 -3.70 46.16 -8.89
C LEU A 642 -3.01 46.63 -7.60
N LEU A 643 -2.66 45.70 -6.70
CA LEU A 643 -1.91 46.02 -5.49
C LEU A 643 -0.44 46.29 -5.81
N SER A 644 0.18 47.20 -5.03
CA SER A 644 1.60 47.52 -5.17
C SER A 644 2.49 46.29 -4.94
N ALA A 645 3.69 46.30 -5.53
CA ALA A 645 4.71 45.27 -5.30
C ALA A 645 5.13 45.11 -3.82
N ASN A 646 4.71 45.99 -2.90
CA ASN A 646 4.97 45.85 -1.46
C ASN A 646 3.88 45.07 -0.69
N SER A 647 2.85 44.58 -1.37
CA SER A 647 1.83 43.71 -0.76
C SER A 647 2.41 42.35 -0.35
N ASN A 648 1.86 41.72 0.70
CA ASN A 648 2.23 40.36 1.10
C ASN A 648 1.92 39.35 -0.01
N ASP A 649 2.56 38.17 0.07
CA ASP A 649 2.48 37.16 -0.98
C ASP A 649 1.07 36.56 -1.13
N ASN A 650 0.32 36.47 -0.04
CA ASN A 650 -1.07 36.03 -0.03
C ASN A 650 -1.97 36.90 -0.91
N ASN A 651 -1.87 38.23 -0.79
CA ASN A 651 -2.59 39.18 -1.65
C ASN A 651 -1.99 39.25 -3.08
N ARG A 652 -0.82 38.61 -3.29
CA ARG A 652 -0.22 38.10 -4.54
C ARG A 652 -1.12 37.17 -5.35
N SER A 653 -2.00 36.45 -4.66
CA SER A 653 -2.71 35.29 -5.20
C SER A 653 -3.38 35.55 -6.55
N CYS A 654 -3.10 34.65 -7.49
CA CYS A 654 -3.75 34.54 -8.80
C CYS A 654 -5.24 34.18 -8.62
N VAL A 655 -6.14 35.16 -8.67
CA VAL A 655 -7.59 34.92 -8.57
C VAL A 655 -8.13 34.55 -9.95
N VAL A 656 -8.82 33.41 -10.04
CA VAL A 656 -9.32 32.88 -11.31
C VAL A 656 -10.81 32.60 -11.20
N LYS A 657 -11.58 33.18 -12.12
CA LYS A 657 -13.00 32.85 -12.32
C LYS A 657 -13.13 31.85 -13.45
N LEU A 658 -13.81 30.74 -13.19
CA LEU A 658 -14.17 29.72 -14.17
C LEU A 658 -15.62 29.92 -14.58
N PHE A 659 -15.89 29.88 -15.88
CA PHE A 659 -17.23 29.96 -16.43
C PHE A 659 -17.40 29.01 -17.61
N ASP A 660 -18.45 28.20 -17.59
CA ASP A 660 -18.77 27.24 -18.66
C ASP A 660 -20.01 27.63 -19.48
N GLY A 661 -20.52 28.86 -19.31
CA GLY A 661 -21.77 29.32 -19.90
C GLY A 661 -22.97 29.26 -18.95
N GLN A 662 -22.91 28.47 -17.88
CA GLN A 662 -24.01 28.28 -16.93
C GLN A 662 -23.59 28.41 -15.46
N SER A 663 -22.50 27.74 -15.07
CA SER A 663 -21.99 27.68 -13.71
C SER A 663 -20.73 28.51 -13.56
N THR A 664 -20.56 29.11 -12.38
CA THR A 664 -19.41 29.96 -12.05
C THR A 664 -18.65 29.44 -10.83
N VAL A 665 -17.33 29.39 -10.94
CA VAL A 665 -16.44 29.00 -9.83
C VAL A 665 -15.40 30.08 -9.62
N LEU A 666 -15.18 30.51 -8.37
CA LEU A 666 -14.11 31.44 -8.02
C LEU A 666 -13.01 30.72 -7.22
N LEU A 667 -11.80 30.69 -7.77
CA LEU A 667 -10.57 30.23 -7.14
C LEU A 667 -9.79 31.44 -6.66
N THR A 668 -9.63 31.58 -5.35
CA THR A 668 -9.13 32.84 -4.76
C THR A 668 -7.71 32.75 -4.24
N GLY A 669 -7.10 31.56 -4.18
CA GLY A 669 -5.89 31.34 -3.39
C GLY A 669 -6.07 31.88 -1.97
N ASP A 670 -5.05 32.59 -1.49
CA ASP A 670 -4.98 33.08 -0.12
C ASP A 670 -5.21 34.59 0.02
N ILE A 671 -5.95 35.20 -0.92
CA ILE A 671 -6.29 36.63 -0.81
C ILE A 671 -6.88 36.96 0.56
N GLU A 672 -6.48 38.11 1.09
CA GLU A 672 -6.93 38.63 2.37
C GLU A 672 -7.81 39.87 2.17
N ALA A 673 -8.34 40.41 3.27
CA ALA A 673 -9.22 41.57 3.27
C ALA A 673 -8.72 42.76 2.40
N PRO A 674 -7.41 43.12 2.33
CA PRO A 674 -6.95 44.19 1.45
C PRO A 674 -7.20 43.88 -0.04
N ARG A 675 -6.94 42.66 -0.50
CA ARG A 675 -7.18 42.27 -1.89
C ARG A 675 -8.67 42.12 -2.18
N GLU A 676 -9.45 41.62 -1.23
CA GLU A 676 -10.91 41.60 -1.32
C GLU A 676 -11.49 43.01 -1.53
N GLN A 677 -11.03 44.00 -0.76
CA GLN A 677 -11.45 45.39 -0.90
C GLN A 677 -11.10 45.97 -2.28
N VAL A 678 -9.93 45.64 -2.83
CA VAL A 678 -9.55 46.07 -4.18
C VAL A 678 -10.47 45.46 -5.23
N LEU A 679 -10.79 44.17 -5.12
CA LEU A 679 -11.72 43.49 -6.05
C LEU A 679 -13.10 44.18 -6.06
N LEU A 680 -13.60 44.56 -4.88
CA LEU A 680 -14.85 45.31 -4.74
C LEU A 680 -14.73 46.74 -5.29
N ALA A 681 -13.64 47.44 -4.99
CA ALA A 681 -13.45 48.84 -5.39
C ALA A 681 -13.38 49.02 -6.91
N VAL A 682 -12.87 48.02 -7.65
CA VAL A 682 -12.81 48.05 -9.11
C VAL A 682 -14.01 47.39 -9.78
N ASN A 683 -15.03 47.00 -9.01
CA ASN A 683 -16.19 46.23 -9.48
C ASN A 683 -15.76 45.01 -10.32
N ALA A 684 -14.76 44.28 -9.84
CA ALA A 684 -14.34 43.04 -10.50
C ALA A 684 -15.50 42.05 -10.51
N ASP A 685 -15.66 41.31 -11.61
CA ASP A 685 -16.67 40.28 -11.72
C ASP A 685 -16.30 39.05 -10.87
N ILE A 686 -16.71 39.06 -9.60
CA ILE A 686 -16.40 38.03 -8.59
C ILE A 686 -17.61 37.21 -8.17
N GLN A 687 -18.80 37.44 -8.74
CA GLN A 687 -19.98 36.65 -8.44
C GLN A 687 -19.76 35.19 -8.88
N ALA A 688 -20.00 34.23 -7.98
CA ALA A 688 -19.77 32.81 -8.27
C ALA A 688 -20.72 31.88 -7.52
N ASP A 689 -21.22 30.83 -8.18
CA ASP A 689 -22.04 29.78 -7.55
C ASP A 689 -21.23 28.97 -6.54
N ILE A 690 -19.95 28.75 -6.86
CA ILE A 690 -19.02 27.94 -6.07
C ILE A 690 -17.80 28.78 -5.72
N LEU A 691 -17.55 28.97 -4.42
CA LEU A 691 -16.38 29.68 -3.93
C LEU A 691 -15.41 28.70 -3.27
N PHE A 692 -14.17 28.68 -3.72
CA PHE A 692 -13.06 28.18 -2.92
C PHE A 692 -12.69 29.27 -1.93
N VAL A 693 -12.90 29.00 -0.64
CA VAL A 693 -12.84 30.03 0.40
C VAL A 693 -11.40 30.55 0.55
N PRO A 694 -11.19 31.88 0.53
CA PRO A 694 -9.86 32.44 0.61
C PRO A 694 -9.10 32.04 1.87
N HIS A 695 -7.80 31.81 1.71
CA HIS A 695 -6.86 31.62 2.82
C HIS A 695 -7.30 30.53 3.80
N HIS A 696 -7.82 29.45 3.24
CA HIS A 696 -8.34 28.27 3.94
C HIS A 696 -9.43 28.56 5.00
N GLY A 697 -10.03 29.75 5.00
CA GLY A 697 -10.95 30.23 6.04
C GLY A 697 -10.25 30.87 7.24
N SER A 698 -9.17 31.62 7.00
CA SER A 698 -8.48 32.49 7.98
C SER A 698 -9.35 33.68 8.41
N ARG A 699 -9.02 34.30 9.56
CA ARG A 699 -9.67 35.56 9.99
C ARG A 699 -9.20 36.78 9.21
N THR A 700 -8.11 36.65 8.46
CA THR A 700 -7.55 37.73 7.64
C THR A 700 -8.31 37.91 6.33
N SER A 701 -9.17 36.96 5.96
CA SER A 701 -9.97 36.94 4.74
C SER A 701 -11.47 36.76 5.04
N SER A 702 -12.26 36.61 3.98
CA SER A 702 -13.70 36.39 4.00
C SER A 702 -14.45 37.51 4.72
N THR A 703 -14.19 38.76 4.32
CA THR A 703 -14.96 39.93 4.80
C THR A 703 -16.43 39.80 4.38
N GLN A 704 -17.35 40.37 5.17
CA GLN A 704 -18.78 40.26 4.87
C GLN A 704 -19.12 40.86 3.50
N ALA A 705 -18.54 42.02 3.15
CA ALA A 705 -18.75 42.66 1.86
C ALA A 705 -18.29 41.79 0.68
N PHE A 706 -17.16 41.08 0.82
CA PHE A 706 -16.69 40.13 -0.17
C PHE A 706 -17.64 38.94 -0.30
N ILE A 707 -18.01 38.33 0.82
CA ILE A 707 -18.97 37.22 0.89
C ILE A 707 -20.29 37.61 0.21
N ASP A 708 -20.84 38.78 0.53
CA ASP A 708 -22.09 39.30 -0.02
C ASP A 708 -22.02 39.53 -1.53
N SER A 709 -20.87 40.00 -2.02
CA SER A 709 -20.65 40.29 -3.45
C SER A 709 -20.38 39.04 -4.28
N VAL A 710 -19.71 38.03 -3.71
CA VAL A 710 -19.55 36.72 -4.37
C VAL A 710 -20.87 35.95 -4.40
N ASN A 711 -21.64 36.02 -3.31
CA ASN A 711 -22.91 35.32 -3.10
C ASN A 711 -22.90 33.81 -3.42
N PRO A 712 -21.99 33.01 -2.81
CA PRO A 712 -21.82 31.61 -3.17
C PRO A 712 -22.92 30.71 -2.62
N GLN A 713 -23.44 29.82 -3.48
CA GLN A 713 -24.33 28.73 -3.05
C GLN A 713 -23.54 27.61 -2.35
N LEU A 714 -22.29 27.39 -2.77
CA LEU A 714 -21.38 26.38 -2.23
C LEU A 714 -20.04 27.02 -1.85
N ALA A 715 -19.66 26.91 -0.57
CA ALA A 715 -18.37 27.34 -0.06
C ALA A 715 -17.49 26.11 0.27
N ILE A 716 -16.33 26.00 -0.40
CA ILE A 716 -15.38 24.91 -0.24
C ILE A 716 -14.15 25.39 0.51
N PHE A 717 -13.89 24.78 1.67
CA PHE A 717 -12.71 25.02 2.48
C PHE A 717 -11.64 23.95 2.19
N THR A 718 -10.50 24.37 1.66
CA THR A 718 -9.32 23.52 1.45
C THR A 718 -8.46 23.49 2.71
N ALA A 719 -8.99 22.85 3.76
CA ALA A 719 -8.32 22.77 5.04
C ALA A 719 -8.32 21.33 5.56
N GLY A 720 -7.13 20.79 5.80
CA GLY A 720 -6.96 19.44 6.31
C GLY A 720 -7.51 19.26 7.71
N PHE A 721 -7.85 18.01 8.01
CA PHE A 721 -8.42 17.65 9.28
C PHE A 721 -7.50 17.97 10.46
N SER A 722 -7.98 18.79 11.40
CA SER A 722 -7.21 19.22 12.58
C SER A 722 -5.81 19.71 12.22
N ASN A 723 -5.74 20.59 11.20
CA ASN A 723 -4.51 21.26 10.79
C ASN A 723 -3.97 22.15 11.93
N GLN A 724 -2.68 22.47 11.86
CA GLN A 724 -1.97 23.16 12.94
C GLN A 724 -2.42 24.61 13.18
N TYR A 725 -2.97 25.26 12.15
CA TYR A 725 -3.47 26.64 12.22
C TYR A 725 -4.89 26.72 12.79
N GLY A 726 -5.59 25.59 12.87
CA GLY A 726 -6.99 25.52 13.29
C GLY A 726 -7.91 26.22 12.30
N PHE A 727 -7.70 25.96 11.00
CA PHE A 727 -8.61 26.34 9.92
C PHE A 727 -9.66 25.24 9.63
N PRO A 728 -10.84 25.60 9.09
CA PRO A 728 -11.34 26.96 8.99
C PRO A 728 -11.73 27.51 10.37
N LYS A 729 -11.77 28.83 10.51
CA LYS A 729 -12.15 29.47 11.78
C LYS A 729 -13.67 29.40 11.97
N PRO A 730 -14.17 29.03 13.16
CA PRO A 730 -15.62 28.86 13.38
C PRO A 730 -16.45 30.10 13.04
N ASP A 731 -15.93 31.29 13.30
CA ASP A 731 -16.56 32.57 12.97
C ASP A 731 -16.63 32.82 11.45
N ILE A 732 -15.65 32.36 10.68
CA ILE A 732 -15.66 32.44 9.21
C ILE A 732 -16.66 31.46 8.63
N VAL A 733 -16.67 30.22 9.12
CA VAL A 733 -17.69 29.22 8.77
C VAL A 733 -19.10 29.76 9.03
N ALA A 734 -19.32 30.41 10.18
CA ALA A 734 -20.61 30.99 10.54
C ALA A 734 -21.08 32.08 9.55
N ARG A 735 -20.18 32.92 9.01
CA ARG A 735 -20.55 33.95 8.01
C ARG A 735 -21.15 33.32 6.76
N TYR A 736 -20.51 32.28 6.21
CA TYR A 736 -21.04 31.56 5.04
C TYR A 736 -22.35 30.82 5.36
N GLN A 737 -22.48 30.23 6.55
CA GLN A 737 -23.74 29.59 6.97
C GLN A 737 -24.89 30.60 7.08
N GLN A 738 -24.62 31.80 7.62
CA GLN A 738 -25.62 32.87 7.74
C GLN A 738 -26.09 33.39 6.39
N GLN A 739 -25.23 33.38 5.37
CA GLN A 739 -25.60 33.69 3.99
C GLN A 739 -26.39 32.56 3.30
N GLY A 740 -26.46 31.38 3.91
CA GLY A 740 -27.16 30.21 3.35
C GLY A 740 -26.29 29.33 2.45
N SER A 741 -24.97 29.55 2.41
CA SER A 741 -24.06 28.71 1.63
C SER A 741 -23.99 27.29 2.21
N LYS A 742 -24.03 26.29 1.33
CA LYS A 742 -23.64 24.93 1.69
C LYS A 742 -22.13 24.89 1.91
N ILE A 743 -21.68 24.23 2.97
CA ILE A 743 -20.26 24.17 3.32
C ILE A 743 -19.71 22.76 3.14
N LEU A 744 -18.56 22.67 2.48
CA LEU A 744 -17.76 21.45 2.41
C LEU A 744 -16.30 21.74 2.79
N GLN A 745 -15.67 20.80 3.49
CA GLN A 745 -14.26 20.90 3.87
C GLN A 745 -13.53 19.62 3.46
N THR A 746 -12.44 19.76 2.70
CA THR A 746 -11.66 18.61 2.19
C THR A 746 -11.17 17.70 3.32
N GLY A 747 -10.72 18.26 4.44
CA GLY A 747 -10.32 17.48 5.61
C GLY A 747 -11.42 16.59 6.20
N HIS A 748 -12.70 16.98 6.10
CA HIS A 748 -13.83 16.25 6.69
C HIS A 748 -14.45 15.25 5.73
N VAL A 749 -14.54 15.60 4.45
CA VAL A 749 -15.24 14.79 3.44
C VAL A 749 -14.29 14.06 2.49
N GLY A 750 -12.98 14.34 2.57
CA GLY A 750 -11.96 13.93 1.61
C GLY A 750 -12.02 14.76 0.34
N GLN A 751 -11.55 14.19 -0.78
CA GLN A 751 -11.72 14.75 -2.12
C GLN A 751 -13.18 15.17 -2.38
N ILE A 752 -13.35 16.34 -2.97
CA ILE A 752 -14.63 16.84 -3.45
C ILE A 752 -14.56 16.89 -4.98
N SER A 753 -15.45 16.18 -5.66
CA SER A 753 -15.56 16.20 -7.13
C SER A 753 -16.88 16.83 -7.53
N ILE A 754 -16.82 17.77 -8.46
CA ILE A 754 -17.96 18.51 -8.99
C ILE A 754 -18.04 18.19 -10.47
N ASN A 755 -19.15 17.58 -10.88
CA ASN A 755 -19.41 17.29 -12.29
C ASN A 755 -20.35 18.34 -12.83
N PHE A 756 -19.92 19.06 -13.87
CA PHE A 756 -20.73 20.08 -14.54
C PHE A 756 -21.46 19.44 -15.73
N THR A 757 -22.75 19.68 -15.81
CA THR A 757 -23.67 19.10 -16.80
C THR A 757 -24.62 20.18 -17.29
N ASP A 758 -25.38 19.90 -18.35
CA ASP A 758 -26.37 20.85 -18.88
C ASP A 758 -27.51 21.19 -17.90
N GLU A 759 -27.68 20.41 -16.83
CA GLU A 759 -28.67 20.63 -15.77
C GLU A 759 -28.07 21.34 -14.53
N GLY A 760 -26.84 21.86 -14.63
CA GLY A 760 -26.07 22.45 -13.53
C GLY A 760 -24.96 21.52 -13.03
N TYR A 761 -24.59 21.65 -11.75
CA TYR A 761 -23.47 20.90 -11.17
C TYR A 761 -23.89 19.89 -10.10
N LYS A 762 -23.21 18.74 -10.07
CA LYS A 762 -23.41 17.68 -9.06
C LYS A 762 -22.14 17.46 -8.25
N VAL A 763 -22.26 17.61 -6.93
CA VAL A 763 -21.15 17.41 -5.99
C VAL A 763 -21.13 15.99 -5.44
N THR A 764 -19.95 15.39 -5.44
CA THR A 764 -19.68 14.08 -4.83
C THR A 764 -18.47 14.16 -3.90
N THR A 765 -18.57 13.57 -2.70
CA THR A 765 -17.47 13.56 -1.73
C THR A 765 -16.90 12.17 -1.50
N TYR A 766 -15.61 12.10 -1.17
CA TYR A 766 -14.92 10.82 -1.03
C TYR A 766 -15.50 9.93 0.08
N ARG A 767 -15.62 10.44 1.30
CA ARG A 767 -16.00 9.63 2.48
C ARG A 767 -17.48 9.27 2.49
N GLN A 768 -18.34 10.07 1.88
CA GLN A 768 -19.79 9.85 1.91
C GLN A 768 -20.31 9.13 0.68
N GLN A 769 -19.78 9.38 -0.52
CA GLN A 769 -20.37 8.89 -1.77
C GLN A 769 -19.43 8.00 -2.58
N ILE A 770 -18.15 8.35 -2.72
CA ILE A 770 -17.22 7.58 -3.58
C ILE A 770 -16.72 6.30 -2.89
N ALA A 771 -16.29 6.43 -1.64
CA ALA A 771 -15.74 5.34 -0.82
C ALA A 771 -16.43 5.32 0.56
N PRO A 772 -17.75 5.02 0.60
CA PRO A 772 -18.60 5.05 1.80
C PRO A 772 -18.33 3.91 2.79
N PHE A 773 -17.09 3.41 2.83
CA PHE A 773 -16.70 2.33 3.73
C PHE A 773 -16.84 2.76 5.18
N TRP A 774 -17.28 1.83 6.02
CA TRP A 774 -17.52 2.09 7.43
C TRP A 774 -16.32 2.75 8.10
N TYR A 775 -15.08 2.35 7.79
CA TYR A 775 -13.87 2.89 8.41
C TYR A 775 -13.49 4.31 7.94
N ASN A 776 -13.99 4.76 6.79
CA ASN A 776 -13.83 6.14 6.35
C ASN A 776 -14.85 7.08 7.04
N ARG A 777 -15.94 6.48 7.54
CA ARG A 777 -17.06 7.15 8.22
C ARG A 777 -17.01 7.03 9.75
N LEU A 778 -16.39 5.98 10.30
CA LEU A 778 -16.45 5.62 11.73
C LEU A 778 -15.58 6.48 12.63
N PHE A 779 -14.56 7.13 12.06
CA PHE A 779 -13.86 8.22 12.72
C PHE A 779 -14.55 9.51 12.28
N ARG A 780 -15.84 9.63 12.58
CA ARG A 780 -16.53 10.92 12.47
C ARG A 780 -15.76 11.88 13.36
N PHE A 781 -14.94 12.65 12.70
CA PHE A 781 -14.37 13.91 13.11
C PHE A 781 -15.43 14.74 13.84
N GLY A 782 -15.50 14.60 15.17
CA GLY A 782 -16.18 15.54 16.04
C GLY A 782 -17.62 15.22 16.44
N GLU A 783 -18.31 14.28 15.80
CA GLU A 783 -19.61 13.82 16.30
C GLU A 783 -19.42 12.68 17.29
N SER A 784 -19.42 13.03 18.58
CA SER A 784 -19.78 12.06 19.59
C SER A 784 -21.18 11.54 19.25
N LEU A 785 -21.31 10.24 19.02
CA LEU A 785 -22.62 9.54 18.98
C LEU A 785 -23.40 9.67 20.31
N LYS A 786 -22.97 10.49 21.27
CA LYS A 786 -23.82 10.92 22.40
C LYS A 786 -24.86 11.98 22.00
N ALA A 787 -24.88 12.42 20.74
CA ALA A 787 -25.82 13.42 20.22
C ALA A 787 -26.85 12.88 19.21
N GLU A 788 -26.85 11.57 18.92
CA GLU A 788 -27.97 10.83 18.31
C GLU A 788 -28.46 9.80 19.33
#